data_AF-A0A9W9AQL7-F1
#
_entry.id   AF-A0A9W9AQL7-F1
#
_cell.length_a   1.000
_cell.length_b   1.000
_cell.length_c   1.000
_cell.angle_alpha   90.00
_cell.angle_beta   90.00
_cell.angle_gamma   90.00
#
_symmetry.space_group_name_H-M   'P 1'
#
loop_
_entity.id
_entity.type
_entity.pdbx_description
1 polymer ?
#
loop_
_entity_poly.entity_id
_entity_poly.type
_entity_poly.pdbx_seq_one_letter_code
_entity_poly.pdbx_strand_id
1 'polypeptide(L)'
;MLFSWCIATILVPILAQDAQMTLSRSQWTVELSREWDILGPFPIHAREQHFLEPSFPIDVKVPIDLNVSYPSSYADGGQVTWSKAQANKDSGVLEVLFPDSVRWKALRNTEGWAALQHHAVLKTSLTVYPATYSSSNSRPPHLRVQLVGASYFTITSSNSEKLPRWYAGNIYDMERALPRVVELPTEPALDQPTTYDIFVSGDYEIRLSGDPRVQRNSEIPVQTIKLEVEFDNDTEKVVREPIQDVIPDFVSGWPFGDAIGIGLRARDGWWSVQDARIVHHLKDYLSLNFPPTKFRLAPTQARILPLRIVQHKDLPPVFSSIDVTLNLQRENPSVYDRPLDTISLKVSLPAVHLSMWDEPSSVSLTPQINPVIKGSYFFGVTDSIPTNFLVVPPIVSGKGRAPLLALHGAGVDIFAPTPLESFWAQSLPRQKRSWVVIPSGRTSWGLDWHGPSAQDAWRVLDAVTAILQHSKSTIWGGNKWGIPSTTPGGKPKAIVMGHSNGGQGAWHIAERFPDRVLGVIPASAYIKSQSYVPWIMSRSAHFVDPFLEAILQTSLTPDDNDLFVGNLHGKDVLAIHGDDDENVPVWHTRELVGILRHLRGVGSNTSRVEYLEFLNQPHWFPSVLNNDLVQQFIDKLLNSVELNSTDSEAFSLTVALPAESGSMRGWHVEKLSIPGRLGRVYVSVIGRNENSSFSPTVRVETTNILEFSVDPKLFGVLERDTELWIDGKQVQLDTDILTAGKIAYFKAVEPRIWKLNPDSNTLQLSGRMQVILSSPNVADNSELLGPVPIVFVVPDQVVDSESGDAGMLSHPMSVALRLSHDLCLYHQLDSEIMVNSEVDVALSKPNSASALGRGNVVIVGNEAASGLQIALQSGKANFVIENSFIGVEEFAAKVHANKINPNEPRLQPRQGVLFLHPHPMNPFAKMILLQSTDSSGIGLERAMRLFPVRTGLPVPDWIIVGEEDGRGEGNVIAAGLWDSEWNWNRAMSWSSTI
;
A
#
# COMPACT_ATOMS: atom_id res chain seq x y z
N MET A 1 -3.12 -27.63 11.95
CA MET A 1 -2.86 -28.37 10.69
C MET A 1 -3.27 -27.53 9.47
N LEU A 2 -2.74 -26.29 9.38
CA LEU A 2 -2.92 -25.36 8.25
C LEU A 2 -1.61 -24.75 7.75
N PHE A 3 -0.47 -25.32 8.16
CA PHE A 3 0.79 -25.16 7.46
C PHE A 3 1.06 -26.41 6.63
N SER A 4 0.33 -26.54 5.52
CA SER A 4 0.74 -27.36 4.36
C SER A 4 -0.23 -27.24 3.17
N TRP A 5 -0.67 -26.05 2.81
CA TRP A 5 -1.29 -25.80 1.50
C TRP A 5 -0.84 -24.44 0.96
N CYS A 6 0.47 -24.28 0.74
CA CYS A 6 1.05 -23.28 -0.18
C CYS A 6 2.28 -23.81 -0.95
N ILE A 7 2.45 -25.14 -1.04
CA ILE A 7 3.34 -25.76 -2.05
C ILE A 7 2.55 -26.88 -2.74
N ALA A 8 1.58 -26.50 -3.57
CA ALA A 8 0.98 -27.38 -4.59
C ALA A 8 0.14 -26.57 -5.60
N THR A 9 0.78 -25.74 -6.42
CA THR A 9 0.23 -25.34 -7.72
C THR A 9 1.35 -25.06 -8.73
N ILE A 10 2.28 -26.03 -8.87
CA ILE A 10 2.96 -26.23 -10.15
C ILE A 10 2.14 -27.32 -10.85
N LEU A 11 1.27 -26.94 -11.78
CA LEU A 11 0.81 -27.70 -12.96
C LEU A 11 -0.48 -27.05 -13.51
N VAL A 12 -0.31 -26.06 -14.39
CA VAL A 12 -1.17 -25.98 -15.58
C VAL A 12 -0.30 -26.50 -16.72
N PRO A 13 -0.61 -27.65 -17.33
CA PRO A 13 0.06 -28.05 -18.55
C PRO A 13 -0.43 -27.09 -19.64
N ILE A 14 0.43 -26.15 -20.03
CA ILE A 14 0.32 -25.58 -21.37
C ILE A 14 0.44 -26.78 -22.30
N LEU A 15 -0.65 -27.10 -23.01
CA LEU A 15 -0.65 -28.03 -24.12
C LEU A 15 0.29 -27.49 -25.20
N ALA A 16 1.58 -27.76 -25.05
CA ALA A 16 2.53 -27.75 -26.14
C ALA A 16 2.18 -28.96 -27.00
N GLN A 17 1.43 -28.74 -28.07
CA GLN A 17 1.35 -29.72 -29.14
C GLN A 17 2.73 -29.85 -29.77
N ASP A 18 3.32 -31.02 -29.60
CA ASP A 18 4.48 -31.49 -30.35
C ASP A 18 4.21 -31.35 -31.85
N ALA A 19 4.96 -30.44 -32.46
CA ALA A 19 5.31 -30.50 -33.87
C ALA A 19 6.82 -30.28 -33.98
N GLN A 20 7.59 -31.35 -33.72
CA GLN A 20 8.95 -31.45 -34.22
C GLN A 20 8.90 -31.46 -35.76
N MET A 21 9.29 -30.35 -36.39
CA MET A 21 10.38 -30.33 -37.36
C MET A 21 10.69 -28.92 -37.88
N THR A 22 11.99 -28.60 -37.83
CA THR A 22 12.74 -27.65 -38.68
C THR A 22 12.47 -26.15 -38.58
N LEU A 23 13.29 -25.45 -37.77
CA LEU A 23 14.30 -24.45 -38.21
C LEU A 23 15.03 -23.90 -36.96
N SER A 24 16.36 -23.93 -36.96
CA SER A 24 17.22 -23.44 -35.88
C SER A 24 16.96 -21.96 -35.60
N ARG A 25 16.56 -21.60 -34.37
CA ARG A 25 16.37 -20.18 -33.99
C ARG A 25 17.71 -19.54 -33.60
N SER A 26 18.04 -18.47 -34.31
CA SER A 26 19.15 -17.54 -34.07
C SER A 26 18.77 -16.52 -32.98
N GLN A 27 18.87 -16.88 -31.69
CA GLN A 27 18.47 -16.00 -30.59
C GLN A 27 19.53 -15.97 -29.48
N TRP A 28 19.63 -14.84 -28.79
CA TRP A 28 20.40 -14.70 -27.56
C TRP A 28 19.89 -15.69 -26.50
N THR A 29 20.80 -16.31 -25.75
CA THR A 29 20.43 -17.21 -24.65
C THR A 29 21.11 -16.80 -23.35
N VAL A 30 20.48 -17.10 -22.23
CA VAL A 30 20.98 -16.76 -20.90
C VAL A 30 21.00 -18.01 -20.02
N GLU A 31 22.07 -18.18 -19.25
CA GLU A 31 22.25 -19.27 -18.30
C GLU A 31 22.54 -18.71 -16.91
N LEU A 32 21.76 -19.14 -15.91
CA LEU A 32 21.98 -18.81 -14.51
C LEU A 32 22.71 -19.96 -13.82
N SER A 33 23.81 -19.67 -13.15
CA SER A 33 24.53 -20.65 -12.33
C SER A 33 23.66 -21.11 -11.16
N ARG A 34 23.75 -22.41 -10.88
CA ARG A 34 23.07 -23.04 -9.75
C ARG A 34 23.93 -23.10 -8.50
N GLU A 35 25.21 -22.75 -8.61
CA GLU A 35 26.12 -22.65 -7.47
C GLU A 35 26.01 -21.27 -6.85
N TRP A 36 25.85 -21.24 -5.54
CA TRP A 36 25.70 -20.02 -4.77
C TRP A 36 26.74 -19.97 -3.66
N ASP A 37 27.42 -18.84 -3.55
CA ASP A 37 28.20 -18.48 -2.37
C ASP A 37 27.30 -17.66 -1.44
N ILE A 38 27.26 -18.02 -0.16
CA ILE A 38 26.37 -17.43 0.86
C ILE A 38 27.20 -16.94 2.03
N LEU A 39 27.05 -15.67 2.38
CA LEU A 39 27.66 -15.02 3.53
C LEU A 39 26.59 -14.61 4.55
N GLY A 40 26.65 -15.19 5.76
CA GLY A 40 25.71 -14.90 6.83
C GLY A 40 25.75 -15.96 7.95
N PRO A 41 24.83 -15.89 8.93
CA PRO A 41 23.77 -14.90 9.07
C PRO A 41 24.22 -13.67 9.86
N PHE A 42 23.68 -12.50 9.55
CA PHE A 42 23.84 -11.27 10.33
C PHE A 42 22.51 -10.91 11.02
N PRO A 43 22.51 -10.53 12.32
CA PRO A 43 21.30 -10.08 12.99
C PRO A 43 20.74 -8.83 12.29
N ILE A 44 19.42 -8.81 12.15
CA ILE A 44 18.66 -7.69 11.57
C ILE A 44 17.26 -7.70 12.20
N HIS A 45 16.54 -6.58 12.21
CA HIS A 45 15.08 -6.63 12.41
C HIS A 45 14.33 -6.45 11.08
N ALA A 46 13.04 -6.79 11.08
CA ALA A 46 12.20 -6.61 9.90
C ALA A 46 12.19 -5.13 9.44
N ARG A 47 12.34 -4.90 8.14
CA ARG A 47 12.39 -3.59 7.44
C ARG A 47 13.70 -2.81 7.59
N GLU A 48 14.65 -3.27 8.39
CA GLU A 48 15.97 -2.62 8.49
C GLU A 48 16.76 -2.67 7.17
N GLN A 49 16.46 -3.62 6.28
CA GLN A 49 17.10 -3.76 4.96
C GLN A 49 16.89 -2.54 4.04
N HIS A 50 16.00 -1.60 4.40
CA HIS A 50 15.84 -0.34 3.68
C HIS A 50 16.88 0.71 4.08
N PHE A 51 17.39 0.64 5.32
CA PHE A 51 18.42 1.52 5.86
C PHE A 51 19.82 0.92 5.74
N LEU A 52 19.93 -0.41 5.70
CA LEU A 52 21.17 -1.13 5.44
C LEU A 52 21.43 -1.23 3.93
N GLU A 53 22.71 -1.18 3.54
CA GLU A 53 23.08 -1.54 2.17
C GLU A 53 22.74 -3.01 1.90
N PRO A 54 22.05 -3.33 0.78
CA PRO A 54 21.62 -4.71 0.52
C PRO A 54 22.75 -5.73 0.37
N SER A 55 24.00 -5.27 0.20
CA SER A 55 25.19 -6.12 0.20
C SER A 55 25.96 -6.11 1.52
N PHE A 56 25.45 -5.52 2.60
CA PHE A 56 26.15 -5.51 3.89
C PHE A 56 26.60 -6.93 4.28
N PRO A 57 27.88 -7.15 4.68
CA PRO A 57 28.93 -6.16 4.98
C PRO A 57 29.94 -5.92 3.84
N ILE A 58 29.64 -6.37 2.61
CA ILE A 58 30.57 -6.31 1.48
C ILE A 58 30.31 -5.11 0.57
N ASP A 59 31.36 -4.64 -0.09
CA ASP A 59 31.27 -3.69 -1.20
C ASP A 59 31.33 -4.46 -2.52
N VAL A 60 30.20 -4.52 -3.23
CA VAL A 60 30.06 -5.22 -4.52
C VAL A 60 30.76 -4.51 -5.68
N LYS A 61 31.33 -3.31 -5.44
CA LYS A 61 32.11 -2.56 -6.44
C LYS A 61 33.56 -3.01 -6.53
N VAL A 62 34.03 -3.79 -5.56
CA VAL A 62 35.40 -4.32 -5.54
C VAL A 62 35.38 -5.85 -5.64
N PRO A 63 36.49 -6.48 -6.10
CA PRO A 63 36.59 -7.93 -6.12
C PRO A 63 36.35 -8.55 -4.73
N ILE A 64 35.50 -9.58 -4.67
CA ILE A 64 35.13 -10.24 -3.41
C ILE A 64 36.15 -11.33 -3.07
N ASP A 65 36.76 -11.24 -1.88
CA ASP A 65 37.57 -12.32 -1.32
C ASP A 65 36.70 -13.26 -0.48
N LEU A 66 36.47 -14.47 -1.00
CA LEU A 66 35.66 -15.49 -0.36
C LEU A 66 36.30 -16.11 0.90
N ASN A 67 37.57 -15.78 1.22
CA ASN A 67 38.26 -16.30 2.40
C ASN A 67 38.15 -15.39 3.63
N VAL A 68 37.56 -14.20 3.49
CA VAL A 68 37.42 -13.24 4.59
C VAL A 68 36.28 -13.66 5.52
N SER A 69 36.50 -13.48 6.83
CA SER A 69 35.49 -13.64 7.87
C SER A 69 34.93 -12.30 8.33
N TYR A 70 33.66 -12.28 8.74
CA TYR A 70 32.95 -11.08 9.19
C TYR A 70 32.31 -11.29 10.56
N PRO A 71 32.23 -10.26 11.41
CA PRO A 71 31.64 -10.39 12.73
C PRO A 71 30.12 -10.60 12.65
N SER A 72 29.61 -11.54 13.45
CA SER A 72 28.18 -11.74 13.66
C SER A 72 27.91 -12.26 15.07
N SER A 73 26.92 -11.68 15.76
CA SER A 73 26.53 -12.10 17.11
C SER A 73 25.76 -13.42 17.14
N TYR A 74 25.26 -13.90 16.00
CA TYR A 74 24.54 -15.18 15.93
C TYR A 74 25.49 -16.38 15.84
N ALA A 75 26.67 -16.19 15.26
CA ALA A 75 27.58 -17.29 14.96
C ALA A 75 28.47 -17.70 16.13
N ASP A 76 28.77 -18.99 16.23
CA ASP A 76 29.75 -19.52 17.19
C ASP A 76 31.14 -18.92 16.93
N GLY A 77 31.78 -18.42 17.99
CA GLY A 77 33.04 -17.67 17.88
C GLY A 77 32.89 -16.22 17.38
N GLY A 78 31.66 -15.77 17.12
CA GLY A 78 31.36 -14.38 16.77
C GLY A 78 31.74 -13.99 15.34
N GLN A 79 31.96 -14.96 14.46
CA GLN A 79 32.42 -14.75 13.07
C GLN A 79 31.67 -15.66 12.09
N VAL A 80 31.40 -15.16 10.89
CA VAL A 80 30.84 -15.91 9.75
C VAL A 80 31.78 -15.86 8.56
N THR A 81 31.74 -16.89 7.72
CA THR A 81 32.51 -16.99 6.48
C THR A 81 31.58 -17.37 5.33
N TRP A 82 32.07 -17.30 4.10
CA TRP A 82 31.35 -17.79 2.94
C TRP A 82 31.13 -19.31 3.02
N SER A 83 29.93 -19.73 2.65
CA SER A 83 29.52 -21.13 2.51
C SER A 83 28.96 -21.35 1.10
N LYS A 84 28.83 -22.61 0.68
CA LYS A 84 28.29 -22.94 -0.64
C LYS A 84 26.95 -23.64 -0.52
N ALA A 85 26.03 -23.29 -1.42
CA ALA A 85 24.77 -23.99 -1.62
C ALA A 85 24.49 -24.18 -3.11
N GLN A 86 23.56 -25.08 -3.42
CA GLN A 86 23.13 -25.31 -4.79
C GLN A 86 21.61 -25.20 -4.91
N ALA A 87 21.15 -24.48 -5.93
CA ALA A 87 19.73 -24.46 -6.27
C ALA A 87 19.30 -25.82 -6.82
N ASN A 88 18.10 -26.26 -6.45
CA ASN A 88 17.53 -27.52 -6.89
C ASN A 88 17.44 -27.57 -8.43
N LYS A 89 17.84 -28.71 -9.01
CA LYS A 89 17.96 -28.88 -10.46
C LYS A 89 16.64 -28.75 -11.22
N ASP A 90 15.54 -29.17 -10.60
CA ASP A 90 14.23 -29.27 -11.24
C ASP A 90 13.38 -28.03 -10.93
N SER A 91 13.38 -27.56 -9.68
CA SER A 91 12.56 -26.42 -9.26
C SER A 91 13.25 -25.06 -9.37
N GLY A 92 14.59 -25.02 -9.46
CA GLY A 92 15.37 -23.78 -9.40
C GLY A 92 15.39 -23.10 -8.02
N VAL A 93 14.81 -23.75 -7.01
CA VAL A 93 14.70 -23.22 -5.64
C VAL A 93 16.00 -23.44 -4.87
N LEU A 94 16.46 -22.39 -4.20
CA LEU A 94 17.59 -22.39 -3.26
C LEU A 94 17.07 -22.34 -1.82
N GLU A 95 17.55 -23.24 -0.97
CA GLU A 95 17.34 -23.16 0.49
C GLU A 95 18.60 -22.59 1.17
N VAL A 96 18.42 -21.52 1.95
CA VAL A 96 19.48 -20.89 2.74
C VAL A 96 19.24 -21.18 4.21
N LEU A 97 20.23 -21.77 4.87
CA LEU A 97 20.19 -22.09 6.30
C LEU A 97 21.60 -22.14 6.90
N PHE A 98 21.68 -21.96 8.22
CA PHE A 98 22.94 -21.92 8.97
C PHE A 98 22.89 -22.92 10.15
N PRO A 99 22.96 -24.24 9.88
CA PRO A 99 22.74 -25.27 10.91
C PRO A 99 23.94 -25.46 11.85
N ASP A 100 25.16 -25.39 11.31
CA ASP A 100 26.38 -25.78 12.02
C ASP A 100 27.09 -24.61 12.70
N SER A 101 26.80 -23.38 12.27
CA SER A 101 27.46 -22.16 12.76
C SER A 101 26.63 -21.40 13.81
N VAL A 102 25.36 -21.74 14.02
CA VAL A 102 24.44 -20.97 14.88
C VAL A 102 23.64 -21.87 15.81
N ARG A 103 23.65 -21.53 17.10
CA ARG A 103 22.83 -22.21 18.13
C ARG A 103 21.42 -21.60 18.22
N TRP A 104 20.62 -21.76 17.16
CA TRP A 104 19.27 -21.16 17.03
C TRP A 104 18.36 -21.35 18.23
N LYS A 105 18.34 -22.55 18.82
CA LYS A 105 17.54 -22.85 20.01
C LYS A 105 17.91 -21.97 21.20
N ALA A 106 19.21 -21.70 21.40
CA ALA A 106 19.67 -20.88 22.51
C ALA A 106 19.26 -19.41 22.31
N LEU A 107 19.46 -18.86 21.11
CA LEU A 107 19.04 -17.49 20.77
C LEU A 107 17.53 -17.31 20.92
N ARG A 108 16.74 -18.26 20.40
CA ARG A 108 15.28 -18.22 20.51
C ARG A 108 14.79 -18.32 21.95
N ASN A 109 15.46 -19.09 22.80
CA ASN A 109 15.05 -19.22 24.21
C ASN A 109 15.16 -17.90 25.00
N THR A 110 16.01 -16.96 24.58
CA THR A 110 16.16 -15.66 25.24
C THR A 110 15.39 -14.56 24.53
N GLU A 111 15.47 -14.47 23.20
CA GLU A 111 14.91 -13.34 22.43
C GLU A 111 13.64 -13.70 21.63
N GLY A 112 13.17 -14.95 21.71
CA GLY A 112 12.00 -15.42 20.96
C GLY A 112 12.19 -15.32 19.45
N TRP A 113 11.19 -14.79 18.75
CA TRP A 113 11.19 -14.64 17.29
C TRP A 113 12.13 -13.56 16.76
N ALA A 114 12.52 -12.59 17.59
CA ALA A 114 13.48 -11.55 17.19
C ALA A 114 14.83 -12.17 16.82
N ALA A 115 15.27 -13.20 17.57
CA ALA A 115 16.52 -13.94 17.34
C ALA A 115 16.57 -14.75 16.03
N LEU A 116 15.46 -14.89 15.30
CA LEU A 116 15.45 -15.63 14.04
C LEU A 116 15.61 -14.72 12.82
N GLN A 117 15.36 -13.42 12.98
CA GLN A 117 15.49 -12.44 11.91
C GLN A 117 16.96 -12.30 11.54
N HIS A 118 17.31 -12.50 10.28
CA HIS A 118 18.69 -12.35 9.82
C HIS A 118 18.81 -11.96 8.35
N HIS A 119 19.92 -11.30 8.04
CA HIS A 119 20.38 -10.97 6.71
C HIS A 119 21.47 -11.95 6.25
N ALA A 120 21.47 -12.28 4.97
CA ALA A 120 22.55 -12.96 4.28
C ALA A 120 22.78 -12.33 2.90
N VAL A 121 24.05 -12.28 2.47
CA VAL A 121 24.41 -11.88 1.11
C VAL A 121 24.68 -13.13 0.31
N LEU A 122 24.02 -13.24 -0.85
CA LEU A 122 24.19 -14.35 -1.75
C LEU A 122 24.84 -13.88 -3.05
N LYS A 123 25.73 -14.68 -3.61
CA LYS A 123 26.39 -14.44 -4.88
C LYS A 123 26.22 -15.65 -5.80
N THR A 124 25.83 -15.40 -7.05
CA THR A 124 25.86 -16.38 -8.16
C THR A 124 26.33 -15.67 -9.43
N SER A 125 26.38 -16.39 -10.56
CA SER A 125 26.78 -15.85 -11.86
C SER A 125 25.72 -16.06 -12.93
N LEU A 126 25.64 -15.11 -13.86
CA LEU A 126 24.77 -15.13 -15.03
C LEU A 126 25.63 -15.05 -16.29
N THR A 127 25.48 -16.00 -17.21
CA THR A 127 26.20 -15.99 -18.49
C THR A 127 25.23 -15.75 -19.64
N VAL A 128 25.51 -14.72 -20.44
CA VAL A 128 24.76 -14.36 -21.65
C VAL A 128 25.54 -14.84 -22.87
N TYR A 129 24.88 -15.57 -23.76
CA TYR A 129 25.46 -16.13 -24.98
C TYR A 129 24.91 -15.42 -26.22
N PRO A 130 25.77 -15.01 -27.16
CA PRO A 130 25.35 -14.38 -28.40
C PRO A 130 24.70 -15.37 -29.37
N ALA A 131 23.91 -14.84 -30.31
CA ALA A 131 23.23 -15.65 -31.32
C ALA A 131 24.22 -16.26 -32.33
N THR A 132 24.23 -17.60 -32.44
CA THR A 132 25.23 -18.41 -33.17
C THR A 132 25.38 -18.17 -34.69
N TYR A 133 24.51 -17.38 -35.33
CA TYR A 133 24.58 -17.08 -36.78
C TYR A 133 24.05 -15.68 -37.18
N SER A 134 24.07 -14.70 -36.26
CA SER A 134 23.61 -13.34 -36.57
C SER A 134 24.60 -12.60 -37.48
N SER A 135 24.30 -12.49 -38.76
CA SER A 135 24.91 -11.44 -39.60
C SER A 135 24.44 -10.07 -39.08
N SER A 136 25.34 -9.34 -38.42
CA SER A 136 25.23 -7.94 -37.97
C SER A 136 24.42 -7.63 -36.68
N ASN A 137 25.07 -6.92 -35.74
CA ASN A 137 24.57 -5.85 -34.86
C ASN A 137 23.21 -5.95 -34.13
N SER A 138 22.65 -7.14 -33.87
CA SER A 138 21.44 -7.22 -33.03
C SER A 138 21.80 -7.01 -31.55
N ARG A 139 21.38 -5.87 -30.98
CA ARG A 139 21.44 -5.63 -29.52
C ARG A 139 20.72 -6.76 -28.77
N PRO A 140 21.21 -7.17 -27.60
CA PRO A 140 20.50 -8.16 -26.80
C PRO A 140 19.11 -7.65 -26.40
N PRO A 141 18.09 -8.53 -26.32
CA PRO A 141 16.79 -8.15 -25.78
C PRO A 141 16.92 -7.72 -24.31
N HIS A 142 15.88 -7.06 -23.80
CA HIS A 142 15.82 -6.72 -22.39
C HIS A 142 15.79 -7.99 -21.51
N LEU A 143 16.60 -7.98 -20.44
CA LEU A 143 16.61 -9.05 -19.46
C LEU A 143 15.42 -8.89 -18.49
N ARG A 144 14.68 -9.97 -18.27
CA ARG A 144 13.60 -10.06 -17.30
C ARG A 144 14.04 -10.94 -16.14
N VAL A 145 13.97 -10.42 -14.92
CA VAL A 145 14.40 -11.10 -13.71
C VAL A 145 13.24 -11.20 -12.72
N GLN A 146 12.93 -12.42 -12.30
CA GLN A 146 11.98 -12.69 -11.23
C GLN A 146 12.76 -13.23 -10.02
N LEU A 147 12.79 -12.45 -8.94
CA LEU A 147 13.33 -12.88 -7.65
C LEU A 147 12.18 -13.06 -6.68
N VAL A 148 12.05 -14.24 -6.07
CA VAL A 148 11.04 -14.56 -5.05
C VAL A 148 11.73 -14.95 -3.76
N GLY A 149 11.21 -14.48 -2.63
CA GLY A 149 11.69 -14.85 -1.28
C GLY A 149 12.91 -14.08 -0.78
N ALA A 150 13.33 -13.01 -1.47
CA ALA A 150 14.46 -12.15 -1.10
C ALA A 150 14.16 -10.66 -1.38
N SER A 151 14.82 -9.75 -0.65
CA SER A 151 14.48 -8.32 -0.65
C SER A 151 14.97 -7.57 -1.89
N TYR A 152 16.22 -7.80 -2.29
CA TYR A 152 16.87 -7.03 -3.35
C TYR A 152 17.85 -7.88 -4.14
N PHE A 153 18.11 -7.48 -5.39
CA PHE A 153 19.24 -7.97 -6.16
C PHE A 153 19.88 -6.89 -7.02
N THR A 154 21.12 -7.13 -7.42
CA THR A 154 21.83 -6.32 -8.41
C THR A 154 22.69 -7.21 -9.31
N ILE A 155 23.01 -6.71 -10.50
CA ILE A 155 23.89 -7.37 -11.46
C ILE A 155 25.12 -6.48 -11.63
N THR A 156 26.31 -7.04 -11.40
CA THR A 156 27.59 -6.35 -11.54
C THR A 156 28.49 -7.07 -12.55
N SER A 157 29.57 -6.38 -12.94
CA SER A 157 30.61 -6.92 -13.81
C SER A 157 31.95 -6.50 -13.24
N SER A 158 32.91 -7.42 -13.21
CA SER A 158 34.27 -7.19 -12.66
C SER A 158 35.01 -6.03 -13.33
N ASN A 159 34.57 -5.60 -14.51
CA ASN A 159 35.18 -4.55 -15.32
C ASN A 159 34.38 -3.24 -15.34
N SER A 160 33.31 -3.12 -14.54
CA SER A 160 32.43 -1.95 -14.57
C SER A 160 32.65 -1.05 -13.35
N GLU A 161 32.96 0.22 -13.59
CA GLU A 161 32.94 1.27 -12.56
C GLU A 161 31.53 1.85 -12.32
N LYS A 162 30.49 1.32 -12.99
CA LYS A 162 29.12 1.83 -12.84
C LYS A 162 28.57 1.53 -11.47
N LEU A 163 27.79 2.47 -10.95
CA LEU A 163 27.05 2.32 -9.70
C LEU A 163 26.09 1.11 -9.78
N PRO A 164 26.15 0.15 -8.84
CA PRO A 164 25.21 -0.94 -8.78
C PRO A 164 23.78 -0.41 -8.62
N ARG A 165 22.86 -0.93 -9.44
CA ARG A 165 21.44 -0.61 -9.35
C ARG A 165 20.73 -1.75 -8.64
N TRP A 166 20.17 -1.47 -7.48
CA TRP A 166 19.42 -2.46 -6.71
C TRP A 166 17.96 -2.48 -7.13
N TYR A 167 17.43 -3.67 -7.38
CA TYR A 167 16.04 -3.92 -7.74
C TYR A 167 15.38 -4.67 -6.59
N ALA A 168 14.20 -4.24 -6.15
CA ALA A 168 13.47 -4.99 -5.14
C ALA A 168 12.95 -6.31 -5.72
N GLY A 169 13.16 -7.41 -4.99
CA GLY A 169 12.58 -8.72 -5.26
C GLY A 169 11.12 -8.81 -4.79
N ASN A 170 10.46 -9.91 -5.10
CA ASN A 170 9.16 -10.28 -4.57
C ASN A 170 9.32 -11.05 -3.25
N ILE A 171 9.71 -10.35 -2.19
CA ILE A 171 9.99 -10.96 -0.88
C ILE A 171 8.75 -11.61 -0.24
N TYR A 172 7.55 -11.10 -0.55
CA TYR A 172 6.28 -11.61 -0.01
C TYR A 172 5.68 -12.76 -0.83
N ASP A 173 6.32 -13.14 -1.94
CA ASP A 173 5.74 -14.07 -2.92
C ASP A 173 4.33 -13.63 -3.38
N MET A 174 4.19 -12.33 -3.68
CA MET A 174 2.95 -11.75 -4.21
C MET A 174 2.53 -12.47 -5.49
N GLU A 175 1.24 -12.79 -5.56
CA GLU A 175 0.62 -13.40 -6.72
C GLU A 175 0.55 -12.39 -7.87
N ARG A 176 0.57 -12.90 -9.11
CA ARG A 176 0.49 -12.09 -10.34
C ARG A 176 1.62 -11.03 -10.47
N ALA A 177 2.72 -11.18 -9.74
CA ALA A 177 3.89 -10.32 -9.88
C ALA A 177 4.47 -10.38 -11.30
N LEU A 178 4.82 -9.22 -11.86
CA LEU A 178 5.56 -9.14 -13.12
C LEU A 178 7.06 -9.26 -12.88
N PRO A 179 7.82 -9.91 -13.78
CA PRO A 179 9.28 -9.86 -13.77
C PRO A 179 9.82 -8.45 -13.98
N ARG A 180 10.95 -8.14 -13.32
CA ARG A 180 11.68 -6.89 -13.46
C ARG A 180 12.38 -6.83 -14.81
N VAL A 181 12.21 -5.74 -15.54
CA VAL A 181 13.10 -5.42 -16.66
C VAL A 181 14.38 -4.81 -16.09
N VAL A 182 15.53 -5.43 -16.36
CA VAL A 182 16.83 -5.09 -15.78
C VAL A 182 17.80 -4.66 -16.88
N GLU A 183 18.58 -3.62 -16.60
CA GLU A 183 19.65 -3.17 -17.46
C GLU A 183 20.96 -3.84 -17.04
N LEU A 184 21.68 -4.43 -18.00
CA LEU A 184 22.99 -5.01 -17.73
C LEU A 184 24.03 -3.88 -17.48
N PRO A 185 24.96 -4.06 -16.53
CA PRO A 185 25.95 -3.04 -16.20
C PRO A 185 26.86 -2.68 -17.39
N THR A 186 27.19 -3.68 -18.22
CA THR A 186 27.92 -3.53 -19.48
C THR A 186 27.21 -4.34 -20.55
N GLU A 187 27.21 -3.87 -21.80
CA GLU A 187 26.66 -4.65 -22.91
C GLU A 187 27.38 -6.00 -23.04
N PRO A 188 26.66 -7.10 -23.33
CA PRO A 188 27.28 -8.39 -23.58
C PRO A 188 28.02 -8.39 -24.92
N ALA A 189 29.11 -9.13 -24.98
CA ALA A 189 29.87 -9.34 -26.21
C ALA A 189 29.00 -10.01 -27.29
N LEU A 190 29.16 -9.57 -28.53
CA LEU A 190 28.35 -10.04 -29.67
C LEU A 190 28.84 -11.38 -30.25
N ASP A 191 30.04 -11.82 -29.89
CA ASP A 191 30.75 -12.95 -30.50
C ASP A 191 31.22 -14.01 -29.50
N GLN A 192 31.17 -13.73 -28.20
CA GLN A 192 31.54 -14.64 -27.12
C GLN A 192 30.61 -14.53 -25.91
N PRO A 193 30.52 -15.59 -25.07
CA PRO A 193 29.74 -15.53 -23.84
C PRO A 193 30.27 -14.44 -22.88
N THR A 194 29.36 -13.71 -22.25
CA THR A 194 29.68 -12.69 -21.24
C THR A 194 29.10 -13.10 -19.89
N THR A 195 29.93 -13.14 -18.85
CA THR A 195 29.51 -13.53 -17.50
C THR A 195 29.44 -12.32 -16.58
N TYR A 196 28.37 -12.23 -15.80
CA TYR A 196 28.09 -11.22 -14.81
C TYR A 196 27.95 -11.86 -13.44
N ASP A 197 28.21 -11.10 -12.38
CA ASP A 197 27.89 -11.51 -11.02
C ASP A 197 26.49 -11.00 -10.65
N ILE A 198 25.71 -11.85 -9.98
CA ILE A 198 24.44 -11.47 -9.36
C ILE A 198 24.60 -11.53 -7.85
N PHE A 199 24.26 -10.42 -7.19
CA PHE A 199 24.19 -10.35 -5.74
C PHE A 199 22.73 -10.24 -5.29
N VAL A 200 22.37 -10.97 -4.23
CA VAL A 200 21.02 -11.01 -3.66
C VAL A 200 21.09 -10.73 -2.15
N SER A 201 20.20 -9.85 -1.68
CA SER A 201 19.91 -9.59 -0.26
C SER A 201 18.90 -10.62 0.24
N GLY A 202 19.39 -11.67 0.88
CA GLY A 202 18.59 -12.75 1.47
C GLY A 202 18.19 -12.41 2.91
N ASP A 203 17.07 -11.72 3.08
CA ASP A 203 16.56 -11.33 4.39
C ASP A 203 15.49 -12.31 4.88
N TYR A 204 15.80 -13.10 5.90
CA TYR A 204 14.84 -14.00 6.53
C TYR A 204 13.98 -13.23 7.53
N GLU A 205 12.68 -13.19 7.23
CA GLU A 205 11.67 -12.65 8.14
C GLU A 205 10.71 -13.77 8.56
N ILE A 206 10.63 -14.06 9.88
CA ILE A 206 9.72 -15.09 10.39
C ILE A 206 8.25 -14.77 10.09
N ARG A 207 7.89 -13.49 9.98
CA ARG A 207 6.54 -13.06 9.61
C ARG A 207 6.14 -13.56 8.22
N LEU A 208 7.12 -13.75 7.33
CA LEU A 208 6.92 -14.21 5.95
C LEU A 208 7.09 -15.72 5.86
N SER A 209 8.12 -16.22 6.55
CA SER A 209 8.52 -17.61 6.46
C SER A 209 7.77 -18.52 7.43
N GLY A 210 7.09 -18.00 8.45
CA GLY A 210 6.47 -18.75 9.54
C GLY A 210 7.47 -19.37 10.53
N ASP A 211 6.95 -19.95 11.61
CA ASP A 211 7.79 -20.57 12.64
C ASP A 211 8.33 -21.94 12.16
N PRO A 212 9.67 -22.15 12.09
CA PRO A 212 10.24 -23.42 11.63
C PRO A 212 9.89 -24.62 12.53
N ARG A 213 9.50 -24.40 13.80
CA ARG A 213 9.02 -25.47 14.69
C ARG A 213 7.70 -26.05 14.18
N VAL A 214 6.84 -25.19 13.62
CA VAL A 214 5.53 -25.57 13.08
C VAL A 214 5.69 -26.17 11.70
N GLN A 215 6.47 -25.51 10.84
CA GLN A 215 6.54 -25.87 9.43
C GLN A 215 7.44 -27.06 9.13
N ARG A 216 8.55 -27.18 9.87
CA ARG A 216 9.61 -28.15 9.58
C ARG A 216 9.98 -29.02 10.78
N ASN A 217 9.28 -28.87 11.92
CA ASN A 217 9.63 -29.53 13.18
C ASN A 217 11.13 -29.33 13.52
N SER A 218 11.62 -28.10 13.32
CA SER A 218 13.04 -27.73 13.45
C SER A 218 13.20 -26.39 14.17
N GLU A 219 14.33 -26.20 14.83
CA GLU A 219 14.73 -24.90 15.40
C GLU A 219 15.36 -23.98 14.35
N ILE A 220 15.72 -24.52 13.20
CA ILE A 220 16.58 -23.87 12.20
C ILE A 220 15.69 -23.12 11.19
N PRO A 221 15.82 -21.78 11.08
CA PRO A 221 15.24 -21.01 9.99
C PRO A 221 15.76 -21.50 8.63
N VAL A 222 14.86 -21.65 7.66
CA VAL A 222 15.20 -21.98 6.27
C VAL A 222 14.55 -20.95 5.37
N GLN A 223 15.35 -20.11 4.73
CA GLN A 223 14.86 -19.18 3.71
C GLN A 223 14.80 -19.90 2.35
N THR A 224 13.70 -19.72 1.64
CA THR A 224 13.49 -20.28 0.30
C THR A 224 13.56 -19.16 -0.72
N ILE A 225 14.52 -19.22 -1.65
CA ILE A 225 14.75 -18.19 -2.66
C ILE A 225 14.64 -18.82 -4.04
N LYS A 226 14.01 -18.13 -4.99
CA LYS A 226 13.98 -18.51 -6.40
C LYS A 226 14.35 -17.33 -7.26
N LEU A 227 15.35 -17.52 -8.14
CA LEU A 227 15.80 -16.53 -9.11
C LEU A 227 15.60 -17.12 -10.51
N GLU A 228 14.76 -16.46 -11.31
CA GLU A 228 14.52 -16.80 -12.71
C GLU A 228 14.94 -15.64 -13.59
N VAL A 229 15.58 -15.96 -14.70
CA VAL A 229 16.10 -14.98 -15.65
C VAL A 229 15.75 -15.43 -17.06
N GLU A 230 15.14 -14.52 -17.83
CA GLU A 230 14.78 -14.75 -19.23
C GLU A 230 15.00 -13.49 -20.06
N PHE A 231 14.96 -13.62 -21.39
CA PHE A 231 14.93 -12.48 -22.30
C PHE A 231 13.49 -12.17 -22.72
N ASP A 232 13.21 -10.88 -22.95
CA ASP A 232 11.99 -10.47 -23.65
C ASP A 232 11.96 -11.07 -25.06
N ASN A 233 10.79 -11.55 -25.51
CA ASN A 233 10.66 -12.17 -26.83
C ASN A 233 10.49 -11.11 -27.94
N ASP A 234 11.44 -10.97 -28.88
CA ASP A 234 11.66 -9.80 -29.76
C ASP A 234 10.56 -9.32 -30.75
N THR A 235 9.33 -9.85 -30.75
CA THR A 235 8.41 -9.62 -31.87
C THR A 235 7.49 -8.40 -31.77
N GLU A 236 7.11 -7.95 -30.56
CA GLU A 236 6.10 -6.90 -30.35
C GLU A 236 6.64 -5.72 -29.52
N LYS A 237 6.29 -4.48 -29.89
CA LYS A 237 6.75 -3.24 -29.22
C LYS A 237 6.00 -2.92 -27.93
N VAL A 238 4.71 -3.24 -27.88
CA VAL A 238 3.87 -3.18 -26.67
C VAL A 238 3.18 -4.52 -26.53
N VAL A 239 3.23 -5.08 -25.33
CA VAL A 239 2.68 -6.40 -25.03
C VAL A 239 1.55 -6.32 -24.01
N ARG A 240 0.62 -7.27 -24.08
CA ARG A 240 -0.39 -7.48 -23.05
C ARG A 240 0.21 -8.28 -21.90
N GLU A 241 -0.06 -7.85 -20.68
CA GLU A 241 0.27 -8.55 -19.44
C GLU A 241 -1.04 -9.11 -18.81
N PRO A 242 -1.54 -10.28 -19.24
CA PRO A 242 -2.90 -10.73 -18.92
C PRO A 242 -3.13 -10.99 -17.43
N ILE A 243 -2.07 -11.28 -16.66
CA ILE A 243 -2.17 -11.48 -15.21
C ILE A 243 -2.53 -10.19 -14.45
N GLN A 244 -2.46 -9.03 -15.12
CA GLN A 244 -2.82 -7.71 -14.60
C GLN A 244 -4.21 -7.24 -15.06
N ASP A 245 -4.95 -8.04 -15.84
CA ASP A 245 -6.28 -7.66 -16.32
C ASP A 245 -7.31 -7.62 -15.17
N VAL A 246 -8.22 -6.66 -15.24
CA VAL A 246 -9.31 -6.45 -14.27
C VAL A 246 -10.65 -6.61 -14.99
N ILE A 247 -11.45 -7.59 -14.60
CA ILE A 247 -12.71 -7.94 -15.27
C ILE A 247 -13.71 -8.44 -14.23
N PRO A 248 -14.94 -7.89 -14.18
CA PRO A 248 -16.00 -8.38 -13.29
C PRO A 248 -16.66 -9.65 -13.83
N ASP A 249 -17.32 -10.39 -12.95
CA ASP A 249 -18.25 -11.45 -13.33
C ASP A 249 -19.58 -10.85 -13.83
N PHE A 250 -20.25 -11.56 -14.73
CA PHE A 250 -21.54 -11.19 -15.31
C PHE A 250 -22.66 -11.99 -14.64
N VAL A 251 -23.42 -11.36 -13.74
CA VAL A 251 -24.56 -11.98 -13.06
C VAL A 251 -25.84 -11.76 -13.85
N SER A 252 -26.43 -12.85 -14.35
CA SER A 252 -27.61 -12.81 -15.23
C SER A 252 -27.41 -11.88 -16.42
N GLY A 253 -26.22 -11.97 -17.03
CA GLY A 253 -25.85 -11.16 -18.19
C GLY A 253 -25.46 -9.71 -17.88
N TRP A 254 -25.39 -9.26 -16.63
CA TRP A 254 -24.93 -7.91 -16.26
C TRP A 254 -23.63 -7.94 -15.43
N PRO A 255 -22.61 -7.10 -15.70
CA PRO A 255 -21.39 -7.08 -14.92
C PRO A 255 -21.69 -6.60 -13.50
N PHE A 256 -21.07 -7.26 -12.51
CA PHE A 256 -21.11 -6.80 -11.13
C PHE A 256 -20.05 -5.72 -10.90
N GLY A 257 -20.20 -4.58 -11.56
CA GLY A 257 -19.18 -3.55 -11.59
C GLY A 257 -19.18 -2.78 -12.90
N ASP A 258 -18.36 -1.73 -12.95
CA ASP A 258 -18.27 -0.81 -14.08
C ASP A 258 -16.84 -0.58 -14.58
N ALA A 259 -15.84 -1.26 -13.99
CA ALA A 259 -14.44 -1.11 -14.36
C ALA A 259 -13.91 -2.33 -15.13
N ILE A 260 -13.16 -2.07 -16.20
CA ILE A 260 -12.30 -3.02 -16.88
C ILE A 260 -10.88 -2.46 -16.88
N GLY A 261 -9.90 -3.34 -16.72
CA GLY A 261 -8.48 -3.02 -16.80
C GLY A 261 -7.77 -3.93 -17.79
N ILE A 262 -6.93 -3.37 -18.66
CA ILE A 262 -6.08 -4.15 -19.57
C ILE A 262 -4.61 -3.90 -19.20
N GLY A 263 -3.91 -4.95 -18.76
CA GLY A 263 -2.48 -4.88 -18.45
C GLY A 263 -1.65 -4.71 -19.72
N LEU A 264 -0.85 -3.65 -19.79
CA LEU A 264 0.01 -3.33 -20.92
C LEU A 264 1.42 -2.99 -20.46
N ARG A 265 2.43 -3.43 -21.23
CA ARG A 265 3.83 -3.04 -21.02
C ARG A 265 4.46 -2.60 -22.33
N ALA A 266 5.12 -1.44 -22.32
CA ALA A 266 5.96 -1.02 -23.43
C ALA A 266 7.32 -1.71 -23.33
N ARG A 267 7.84 -2.23 -24.45
CA ARG A 267 9.20 -2.77 -24.50
C ARG A 267 10.23 -1.70 -24.83
N ASP A 268 9.89 -0.84 -25.78
CA ASP A 268 10.73 0.28 -26.22
C ASP A 268 9.90 1.55 -26.36
N GLY A 269 10.57 2.70 -26.24
CA GLY A 269 9.97 4.01 -26.51
C GLY A 269 8.76 4.36 -25.64
N TRP A 270 8.18 5.52 -25.93
CA TRP A 270 6.96 6.00 -25.27
C TRP A 270 5.75 5.67 -26.13
N TRP A 271 4.68 5.18 -25.50
CA TRP A 271 3.45 4.77 -26.20
C TRP A 271 2.21 5.30 -25.49
N SER A 272 1.24 5.76 -26.25
CA SER A 272 -0.08 6.12 -25.74
C SER A 272 -1.17 5.29 -26.40
N VAL A 273 -2.21 4.98 -25.63
CA VAL A 273 -3.41 4.33 -26.17
C VAL A 273 -4.37 5.42 -26.62
N GLN A 274 -4.70 5.41 -27.91
CA GLN A 274 -5.55 6.42 -28.55
C GLN A 274 -7.02 6.01 -28.57
N ASP A 275 -7.29 4.71 -28.71
CA ASP A 275 -8.64 4.18 -28.90
C ASP A 275 -8.72 2.69 -28.54
N ALA A 276 -9.90 2.23 -28.13
CA ALA A 276 -10.25 0.87 -27.72
C ALA A 276 -11.64 0.55 -28.25
N ARG A 277 -11.71 -0.36 -29.23
CA ARG A 277 -12.94 -0.70 -29.93
C ARG A 277 -13.34 -2.13 -29.66
N ILE A 278 -14.58 -2.31 -29.22
CA ILE A 278 -15.20 -3.63 -29.14
C ILE A 278 -15.54 -4.14 -30.55
N VAL A 279 -15.38 -5.44 -30.75
CA VAL A 279 -15.74 -6.14 -32.00
C VAL A 279 -17.25 -6.04 -32.29
N HIS A 280 -17.63 -5.97 -33.56
CA HIS A 280 -18.98 -5.59 -34.02
C HIS A 280 -20.14 -6.33 -33.32
N HIS A 281 -20.04 -7.63 -33.05
CA HIS A 281 -21.14 -8.42 -32.51
C HIS A 281 -21.45 -8.14 -31.02
N LEU A 282 -20.55 -7.49 -30.29
CA LEU A 282 -20.73 -7.10 -28.88
C LEU A 282 -21.28 -5.68 -28.71
N LYS A 283 -21.26 -4.86 -29.77
CA LYS A 283 -21.64 -3.42 -29.72
C LYS A 283 -23.09 -3.17 -29.32
N ASP A 284 -23.97 -4.12 -29.59
CA ASP A 284 -25.39 -4.03 -29.22
C ASP A 284 -25.62 -4.25 -27.71
N TYR A 285 -24.63 -4.81 -27.02
CA TYR A 285 -24.71 -5.20 -25.60
C TYR A 285 -23.96 -4.23 -24.71
N LEU A 286 -22.76 -3.82 -25.10
CA LEU A 286 -21.89 -3.00 -24.25
C LEU A 286 -20.95 -2.10 -25.07
N SER A 287 -20.47 -1.03 -24.42
CA SER A 287 -19.47 -0.09 -24.92
C SER A 287 -18.39 0.18 -23.85
N LEU A 288 -17.20 0.62 -24.26
CA LEU A 288 -16.12 1.02 -23.36
C LEU A 288 -15.89 2.53 -23.48
N ASN A 289 -15.78 3.20 -22.35
CA ASN A 289 -15.38 4.61 -22.28
C ASN A 289 -13.94 4.72 -21.80
N PHE A 290 -13.20 5.65 -22.41
CA PHE A 290 -11.82 5.97 -22.04
C PHE A 290 -11.74 6.81 -20.77
N PRO A 291 -10.60 6.74 -20.05
CA PRO A 291 -10.32 7.66 -18.98
C PRO A 291 -10.29 9.11 -19.47
N PRO A 292 -10.56 10.09 -18.60
CA PRO A 292 -10.49 11.51 -18.94
C PRO A 292 -9.05 11.97 -19.21
N THR A 293 -8.06 11.32 -18.58
CA THR A 293 -6.63 11.61 -18.76
C THR A 293 -6.00 10.66 -19.77
N LYS A 294 -5.04 11.18 -20.54
CA LYS A 294 -4.25 10.40 -21.49
C LYS A 294 -3.54 9.22 -20.81
N PHE A 295 -3.71 8.01 -21.34
CA PHE A 295 -2.97 6.83 -20.89
C PHE A 295 -1.67 6.67 -21.69
N ARG A 296 -0.53 6.68 -20.99
CA ARG A 296 0.81 6.56 -21.58
C ARG A 296 1.70 5.60 -20.82
N LEU A 297 2.55 4.88 -21.55
CA LEU A 297 3.58 3.98 -21.07
C LEU A 297 4.95 4.59 -21.38
N ALA A 298 5.80 4.69 -20.35
CA ALA A 298 7.22 4.88 -20.51
C ALA A 298 7.91 3.62 -21.05
N PRO A 299 9.12 3.71 -21.63
CA PRO A 299 9.90 2.53 -22.02
C PRO A 299 10.02 1.54 -20.86
N THR A 300 9.80 0.26 -21.11
CA THR A 300 9.81 -0.85 -20.12
C THR A 300 8.72 -0.81 -19.05
N GLN A 301 7.92 0.25 -18.97
CA GLN A 301 6.89 0.42 -17.94
C GLN A 301 5.67 -0.46 -18.22
N ALA A 302 5.13 -1.07 -17.16
CA ALA A 302 3.84 -1.74 -17.16
C ALA A 302 2.78 -0.90 -16.43
N ARG A 303 1.57 -0.81 -16.99
CA ARG A 303 0.41 -0.13 -16.39
C ARG A 303 -0.88 -0.84 -16.79
N ILE A 304 -1.96 -0.59 -16.05
CA ILE A 304 -3.30 -1.14 -16.36
C ILE A 304 -4.13 -0.03 -17.00
N LEU A 305 -4.53 -0.21 -18.26
CA LEU A 305 -5.41 0.72 -18.97
C LEU A 305 -6.82 0.69 -18.36
N PRO A 306 -7.30 1.77 -17.71
CA PRO A 306 -8.68 1.86 -17.22
C PRO A 306 -9.66 1.97 -18.39
N LEU A 307 -10.76 1.22 -18.36
CA LEU A 307 -11.88 1.33 -19.28
C LEU A 307 -13.18 1.16 -18.51
N ARG A 308 -14.12 2.09 -18.68
CA ARG A 308 -15.44 1.95 -18.06
C ARG A 308 -16.38 1.15 -18.96
N ILE A 309 -16.96 0.08 -18.44
CA ILE A 309 -18.00 -0.66 -19.17
C ILE A 309 -19.35 0.05 -19.01
N VAL A 310 -20.00 0.32 -20.14
CA VAL A 310 -21.38 0.80 -20.20
C VAL A 310 -22.20 -0.26 -20.91
N GLN A 311 -23.10 -0.90 -20.16
CA GLN A 311 -23.94 -1.94 -20.71
C GLN A 311 -25.34 -1.41 -21.09
N HIS A 312 -25.83 -1.90 -22.23
CA HIS A 312 -27.10 -1.52 -22.85
C HIS A 312 -28.14 -2.65 -22.80
N LYS A 313 -27.70 -3.92 -22.82
CA LYS A 313 -28.54 -5.13 -22.80
C LYS A 313 -27.84 -6.29 -22.09
N ASP A 314 -28.62 -7.24 -21.59
CA ASP A 314 -28.16 -8.52 -21.05
C ASP A 314 -27.19 -9.19 -22.03
N LEU A 315 -25.96 -9.47 -21.58
CA LEU A 315 -24.94 -10.16 -22.37
C LEU A 315 -25.22 -11.67 -22.37
N PRO A 316 -25.48 -12.29 -23.53
CA PRO A 316 -25.78 -13.72 -23.59
C PRO A 316 -24.57 -14.60 -23.17
N PRO A 317 -24.77 -15.73 -22.46
CA PRO A 317 -23.69 -16.63 -22.05
C PRO A 317 -22.86 -17.24 -23.20
N VAL A 318 -23.33 -17.15 -24.45
CA VAL A 318 -22.55 -17.58 -25.63
C VAL A 318 -21.29 -16.74 -25.83
N PHE A 319 -21.26 -15.51 -25.30
CA PHE A 319 -20.08 -14.66 -25.32
C PHE A 319 -19.21 -14.95 -24.09
N SER A 320 -18.23 -15.82 -24.26
CA SER A 320 -17.24 -16.17 -23.22
C SER A 320 -16.08 -15.18 -23.13
N SER A 321 -16.01 -14.18 -24.02
CA SER A 321 -14.98 -13.14 -24.00
C SER A 321 -15.50 -11.79 -24.49
N ILE A 322 -14.83 -10.73 -24.05
CA ILE A 322 -14.95 -9.36 -24.54
C ILE A 322 -13.71 -9.08 -25.39
N ASP A 323 -13.90 -9.09 -26.71
CA ASP A 323 -12.82 -8.83 -27.65
C ASP A 323 -12.70 -7.32 -27.93
N VAL A 324 -11.50 -6.79 -27.71
CA VAL A 324 -11.16 -5.36 -27.81
C VAL A 324 -9.98 -5.18 -28.75
N THR A 325 -10.05 -4.20 -29.64
CA THR A 325 -8.92 -3.75 -30.47
C THR A 325 -8.44 -2.40 -29.96
N LEU A 326 -7.19 -2.34 -29.49
CA LEU A 326 -6.52 -1.14 -29.04
C LEU A 326 -5.71 -0.53 -30.18
N ASN A 327 -5.78 0.79 -30.38
CA ASN A 327 -4.91 1.52 -31.28
C ASN A 327 -3.92 2.34 -30.45
N LEU A 328 -2.63 2.09 -30.64
CA LEU A 328 -1.57 2.75 -29.91
C LEU A 328 -0.70 3.57 -30.85
N GLN A 329 -0.15 4.65 -30.32
CA GLN A 329 0.70 5.57 -31.05
C GLN A 329 2.01 5.78 -30.28
N ARG A 330 3.12 5.72 -31.01
CA ARG A 330 4.44 6.06 -30.48
C ARG A 330 4.56 7.55 -30.29
N GLU A 331 5.10 7.95 -29.16
CA GLU A 331 5.28 9.35 -28.78
C GLU A 331 6.76 9.70 -28.64
N ASN A 332 7.05 10.99 -28.79
CA ASN A 332 8.29 11.58 -28.34
C ASN A 332 7.93 12.67 -27.31
N PRO A 333 8.20 12.45 -26.01
CA PRO A 333 7.80 13.40 -24.98
C PRO A 333 8.48 14.77 -25.13
N SER A 334 9.61 14.87 -25.85
CA SER A 334 10.34 16.12 -26.08
C SER A 334 10.00 16.84 -27.40
N VAL A 335 9.25 16.20 -28.31
CA VAL A 335 8.88 16.78 -29.62
C VAL A 335 7.41 16.49 -29.93
N TYR A 336 6.56 17.52 -29.80
CA TYR A 336 5.11 17.42 -29.94
C TYR A 336 4.57 17.22 -31.37
N ASP A 337 5.41 17.11 -32.41
CA ASP A 337 4.98 17.49 -33.76
C ASP A 337 5.06 16.44 -34.89
N ARG A 338 5.37 15.15 -34.63
CA ARG A 338 5.18 14.09 -35.66
C ARG A 338 4.80 12.72 -35.09
N PRO A 339 3.67 12.12 -35.50
CA PRO A 339 3.40 10.69 -35.31
C PRO A 339 4.51 9.84 -35.93
N LEU A 340 5.11 8.94 -35.15
CA LEU A 340 6.16 8.03 -35.66
C LEU A 340 5.54 6.71 -36.13
N ASP A 341 5.18 5.86 -35.17
CA ASP A 341 4.65 4.51 -35.40
C ASP A 341 3.24 4.38 -34.80
N THR A 342 2.35 3.66 -35.46
CA THR A 342 1.09 3.20 -34.88
C THR A 342 1.00 1.69 -34.92
N ILE A 343 0.42 1.10 -33.88
CA ILE A 343 0.17 -0.34 -33.81
C ILE A 343 -1.27 -0.60 -33.38
N SER A 344 -1.79 -1.76 -33.78
CA SER A 344 -3.11 -2.23 -33.35
C SER A 344 -2.94 -3.54 -32.59
N LEU A 345 -3.38 -3.57 -31.34
CA LEU A 345 -3.29 -4.73 -30.45
C LEU A 345 -4.68 -5.31 -30.24
N LYS A 346 -4.85 -6.61 -30.53
CA LYS A 346 -6.10 -7.33 -30.26
C LYS A 346 -6.02 -8.02 -28.91
N VAL A 347 -7.00 -7.75 -28.05
CA VAL A 347 -7.10 -8.26 -26.69
C VAL A 347 -8.42 -9.02 -26.55
N SER A 348 -8.38 -10.17 -25.89
CA SER A 348 -9.58 -10.95 -25.56
C SER A 348 -9.63 -11.15 -24.06
N LEU A 349 -10.66 -10.57 -23.43
CA LEU A 349 -10.86 -10.56 -21.98
C LEU A 349 -11.90 -11.64 -21.61
N PRO A 350 -11.61 -12.61 -20.73
CA PRO A 350 -12.57 -13.65 -20.37
C PRO A 350 -13.80 -13.07 -19.66
N ALA A 351 -14.99 -13.49 -20.10
CA ALA A 351 -16.28 -13.13 -19.47
C ALA A 351 -16.85 -14.34 -18.73
N VAL A 352 -16.86 -14.27 -17.39
CA VAL A 352 -17.43 -15.32 -16.52
C VAL A 352 -18.90 -15.00 -16.28
N HIS A 353 -19.80 -15.93 -16.63
CA HIS A 353 -21.25 -15.77 -16.44
C HIS A 353 -21.72 -16.54 -15.21
N LEU A 354 -22.46 -15.86 -14.33
CA LEU A 354 -23.06 -16.41 -13.13
C LEU A 354 -24.60 -16.35 -13.23
N SER A 355 -25.27 -17.40 -12.76
CA SER A 355 -26.71 -17.37 -12.54
C SER A 355 -27.07 -16.51 -11.33
N MET A 356 -28.36 -16.27 -11.12
CA MET A 356 -28.81 -15.60 -9.89
C MET A 356 -28.43 -16.41 -8.65
N TRP A 357 -28.01 -15.71 -7.59
CA TRP A 357 -27.49 -16.29 -6.35
C TRP A 357 -28.56 -16.78 -5.37
N ASP A 358 -29.84 -16.58 -5.70
CA ASP A 358 -31.02 -17.07 -4.97
C ASP A 358 -31.74 -18.21 -5.69
N GLU A 359 -31.19 -18.71 -6.82
CA GLU A 359 -31.72 -19.88 -7.52
C GLU A 359 -31.40 -21.21 -6.79
N PRO A 360 -32.30 -22.21 -6.84
CA PRO A 360 -32.07 -23.50 -6.18
C PRO A 360 -30.82 -24.25 -6.66
N SER A 361 -30.34 -23.99 -7.88
CA SER A 361 -29.11 -24.56 -8.45
C SER A 361 -27.83 -23.85 -8.00
N SER A 362 -27.91 -22.58 -7.57
CA SER A 362 -26.78 -21.82 -7.01
C SER A 362 -26.68 -21.96 -5.49
N VAL A 363 -27.76 -22.40 -4.83
CA VAL A 363 -27.73 -22.97 -3.48
C VAL A 363 -27.33 -24.44 -3.59
N SER A 364 -26.02 -24.72 -3.58
CA SER A 364 -25.51 -26.10 -3.64
C SER A 364 -26.24 -27.00 -2.63
N LEU A 365 -26.55 -28.23 -3.05
CA LEU A 365 -27.06 -29.31 -2.19
C LEU A 365 -26.12 -29.65 -1.02
N THR A 366 -24.90 -29.10 -1.02
CA THR A 366 -24.01 -29.03 0.14
C THR A 366 -24.14 -27.67 0.84
N PRO A 367 -24.72 -27.58 2.05
CA PRO A 367 -24.94 -26.32 2.79
C PRO A 367 -23.68 -25.54 3.21
N GLN A 368 -22.50 -25.85 2.68
CA GLN A 368 -21.19 -25.36 3.12
C GLN A 368 -20.47 -24.46 2.11
N ILE A 369 -21.01 -24.22 0.91
CA ILE A 369 -20.34 -23.38 -0.11
C ILE A 369 -21.12 -22.08 -0.33
N ASN A 370 -20.45 -20.96 -0.12
CA ASN A 370 -20.95 -19.62 -0.42
C ASN A 370 -20.92 -19.36 -1.93
N PRO A 371 -21.99 -18.76 -2.50
CA PRO A 371 -21.88 -18.13 -3.81
C PRO A 371 -20.95 -16.93 -3.70
N VAL A 372 -19.98 -16.84 -4.60
CA VAL A 372 -18.99 -15.76 -4.61
C VAL A 372 -19.09 -15.05 -5.96
N ILE A 373 -19.12 -13.72 -5.93
CA ILE A 373 -19.15 -12.88 -7.12
C ILE A 373 -17.90 -12.02 -7.08
N LYS A 374 -17.12 -12.05 -8.17
CA LYS A 374 -16.04 -11.10 -8.38
C LYS A 374 -16.59 -9.85 -9.04
N GLY A 375 -16.53 -8.75 -8.31
CA GLY A 375 -16.89 -7.44 -8.84
C GLY A 375 -15.66 -6.63 -9.21
N SER A 376 -15.89 -5.54 -9.94
CA SER A 376 -14.85 -4.57 -10.28
C SER A 376 -15.32 -3.13 -10.07
N TYR A 377 -14.39 -2.24 -9.75
CA TYR A 377 -14.63 -0.81 -9.58
C TYR A 377 -13.35 -0.01 -9.79
N PHE A 378 -13.47 1.31 -9.83
CA PHE A 378 -12.32 2.21 -9.80
C PHE A 378 -11.99 2.58 -8.34
N PHE A 379 -10.81 2.17 -7.86
CA PHE A 379 -10.31 2.50 -6.52
C PHE A 379 -10.19 4.01 -6.30
N GLY A 380 -9.89 4.74 -7.36
CA GLY A 380 -9.62 6.16 -7.33
C GLY A 380 -10.80 7.07 -7.62
N VAL A 381 -10.51 8.27 -8.14
CA VAL A 381 -11.52 9.07 -8.84
C VAL A 381 -12.00 8.32 -10.09
N THR A 382 -13.21 8.61 -10.56
CA THR A 382 -13.84 8.08 -11.77
C THR A 382 -12.81 7.83 -12.90
N ASP A 383 -12.74 6.57 -13.34
CA ASP A 383 -11.96 6.09 -14.49
C ASP A 383 -10.42 6.13 -14.31
N SER A 384 -9.92 5.98 -13.08
CA SER A 384 -8.47 6.01 -12.80
C SER A 384 -7.83 4.63 -12.65
N ILE A 385 -8.01 3.95 -11.51
CA ILE A 385 -7.30 2.72 -11.13
C ILE A 385 -8.33 1.59 -11.00
N PRO A 386 -8.50 0.73 -12.03
CA PRO A 386 -9.44 -0.38 -11.98
C PRO A 386 -8.90 -1.46 -11.04
N THR A 387 -9.78 -2.10 -10.28
CA THR A 387 -9.42 -3.25 -9.43
C THR A 387 -10.64 -4.16 -9.22
N ASN A 388 -10.40 -5.36 -8.66
CA ASN A 388 -11.44 -6.33 -8.33
C ASN A 388 -11.65 -6.41 -6.81
N PHE A 389 -12.82 -6.93 -6.43
CA PHE A 389 -13.16 -7.33 -5.08
C PHE A 389 -14.06 -8.58 -5.13
N LEU A 390 -14.32 -9.19 -3.97
CA LEU A 390 -15.30 -10.27 -3.86
C LEU A 390 -16.49 -9.88 -2.98
N VAL A 391 -17.63 -10.49 -3.22
CA VAL A 391 -18.80 -10.43 -2.33
C VAL A 391 -19.46 -11.79 -2.18
N VAL A 392 -20.05 -12.01 -1.00
CA VAL A 392 -21.04 -13.06 -0.77
C VAL A 392 -22.42 -12.41 -0.65
N PRO A 393 -23.36 -12.72 -1.55
CA PRO A 393 -24.69 -12.12 -1.56
C PRO A 393 -25.58 -12.68 -0.43
N PRO A 394 -26.61 -11.92 0.00
CA PRO A 394 -27.60 -12.39 0.95
C PRO A 394 -28.37 -13.62 0.44
N ILE A 395 -28.99 -14.37 1.36
CA ILE A 395 -29.83 -15.54 1.02
C ILE A 395 -31.19 -15.11 0.48
N VAL A 396 -31.81 -14.08 1.07
CA VAL A 396 -33.15 -13.63 0.69
C VAL A 396 -33.17 -12.13 0.35
N SER A 397 -33.99 -11.77 -0.64
CA SER A 397 -34.25 -10.39 -1.01
C SER A 397 -35.14 -9.67 0.02
N GLY A 398 -35.19 -8.34 -0.06
CA GLY A 398 -36.04 -7.50 0.80
C GLY A 398 -35.31 -6.27 1.35
N LYS A 399 -35.81 -5.71 2.47
CA LYS A 399 -35.14 -4.59 3.14
C LYS A 399 -33.77 -5.05 3.67
N GLY A 400 -32.72 -4.62 2.99
CA GLY A 400 -31.33 -4.93 3.34
C GLY A 400 -30.95 -4.44 4.74
N ARG A 401 -29.91 -5.05 5.30
CA ARG A 401 -29.31 -4.71 6.59
C ARG A 401 -27.86 -4.29 6.41
N ALA A 402 -27.25 -3.75 7.47
CA ALA A 402 -25.84 -3.38 7.46
C ALA A 402 -24.97 -4.58 6.99
N PRO A 403 -24.02 -4.36 6.07
CA PRO A 403 -23.16 -5.41 5.55
C PRO A 403 -22.05 -5.76 6.54
N LEU A 404 -21.42 -6.90 6.28
CA LEU A 404 -20.17 -7.31 6.92
C LEU A 404 -19.02 -6.89 6.01
N LEU A 405 -18.03 -6.18 6.55
CA LEU A 405 -16.79 -5.86 5.86
C LEU A 405 -15.70 -6.82 6.37
N ALA A 406 -15.29 -7.77 5.53
CA ALA A 406 -14.49 -8.92 5.92
C ALA A 406 -13.06 -8.85 5.37
N LEU A 407 -12.11 -8.55 6.26
CA LEU A 407 -10.70 -8.31 5.97
C LEU A 407 -9.88 -9.61 6.09
N HIS A 408 -9.16 -9.98 5.04
CA HIS A 408 -8.37 -11.22 4.99
C HIS A 408 -7.02 -11.11 5.73
N GLY A 409 -6.45 -12.28 6.07
CA GLY A 409 -5.11 -12.41 6.67
C GLY A 409 -3.98 -12.12 5.67
N ALA A 410 -2.75 -12.05 6.17
CA ALA A 410 -1.56 -11.83 5.34
C ALA A 410 -1.26 -13.04 4.44
N GLY A 411 -0.90 -12.79 3.18
CA GLY A 411 -0.62 -13.83 2.18
C GLY A 411 -1.86 -14.59 1.70
N VAL A 412 -3.07 -14.08 1.95
CA VAL A 412 -4.31 -14.71 1.49
C VAL A 412 -4.76 -14.08 0.18
N ASP A 413 -4.52 -14.76 -0.94
CA ASP A 413 -5.12 -14.38 -2.23
C ASP A 413 -6.61 -14.72 -2.24
N ILE A 414 -7.45 -13.69 -2.09
CA ILE A 414 -8.90 -13.89 -2.10
C ILE A 414 -9.42 -14.39 -3.45
N PHE A 415 -8.67 -14.30 -4.55
CA PHE A 415 -9.15 -14.65 -5.89
C PHE A 415 -8.81 -16.08 -6.37
N ALA A 416 -8.06 -16.86 -5.58
CA ALA A 416 -7.31 -18.05 -6.03
C ALA A 416 -8.13 -19.26 -6.53
N PRO A 417 -7.61 -20.09 -7.44
CA PRO A 417 -7.53 -19.86 -8.90
C PRO A 417 -8.83 -19.31 -9.52
N THR A 418 -9.97 -19.54 -8.87
CA THR A 418 -11.27 -18.99 -9.23
C THR A 418 -11.98 -18.41 -7.99
N PRO A 419 -12.85 -17.39 -8.11
CA PRO A 419 -13.53 -16.81 -6.95
C PRO A 419 -14.27 -17.81 -6.06
N LEU A 420 -14.78 -18.91 -6.63
CA LEU A 420 -15.50 -19.95 -5.89
C LEU A 420 -14.57 -20.77 -4.97
N GLU A 421 -13.29 -20.91 -5.36
CA GLU A 421 -12.25 -21.64 -4.61
C GLU A 421 -11.59 -20.77 -3.52
N SER A 422 -12.02 -19.52 -3.38
CA SER A 422 -11.54 -18.58 -2.36
C SER A 422 -11.76 -19.10 -0.94
N PHE A 423 -10.68 -19.57 -0.30
CA PHE A 423 -10.68 -20.02 1.08
C PHE A 423 -11.32 -18.99 2.04
N TRP A 424 -10.98 -17.71 1.87
CA TRP A 424 -11.49 -16.66 2.72
C TRP A 424 -13.00 -16.47 2.55
N ALA A 425 -13.48 -16.37 1.30
CA ALA A 425 -14.91 -16.20 1.05
C ALA A 425 -15.74 -17.39 1.56
N GLN A 426 -15.22 -18.61 1.45
CA GLN A 426 -15.89 -19.82 1.94
C GLN A 426 -15.90 -19.95 3.48
N SER A 427 -14.99 -19.25 4.16
CA SER A 427 -14.86 -19.30 5.63
C SER A 427 -15.79 -18.32 6.35
N LEU A 428 -16.53 -17.48 5.63
CA LEU A 428 -17.37 -16.42 6.18
C LEU A 428 -18.84 -16.85 6.28
N PRO A 429 -19.58 -16.40 7.30
CA PRO A 429 -20.99 -16.75 7.44
C PRO A 429 -21.86 -15.97 6.44
N ARG A 430 -22.52 -16.67 5.51
CA ARG A 430 -23.51 -16.05 4.60
C ARG A 430 -24.73 -15.58 5.38
N GLN A 431 -25.12 -14.34 5.17
CA GLN A 431 -26.19 -13.69 5.93
C GLN A 431 -27.55 -13.76 5.22
N LYS A 432 -28.63 -13.72 5.99
CA LYS A 432 -30.00 -13.72 5.43
C LYS A 432 -30.28 -12.48 4.58
N ARG A 433 -29.91 -11.29 5.07
CA ARG A 433 -30.25 -9.97 4.46
C ARG A 433 -29.10 -8.96 4.44
N SER A 434 -27.87 -9.41 4.68
CA SER A 434 -26.67 -8.57 4.65
C SER A 434 -25.71 -9.10 3.60
N TRP A 435 -25.02 -8.19 2.92
CA TRP A 435 -23.90 -8.55 2.06
C TRP A 435 -22.67 -8.82 2.92
N VAL A 436 -21.83 -9.77 2.50
CA VAL A 436 -20.45 -9.87 2.98
C VAL A 436 -19.56 -9.28 1.89
N VAL A 437 -18.88 -8.19 2.23
CA VAL A 437 -18.02 -7.42 1.34
C VAL A 437 -16.57 -7.76 1.66
N ILE A 438 -15.85 -8.24 0.65
CA ILE A 438 -14.50 -8.78 0.79
C ILE A 438 -13.55 -7.94 -0.09
N PRO A 439 -12.96 -6.87 0.45
CA PRO A 439 -11.94 -6.09 -0.24
C PRO A 439 -10.66 -6.91 -0.42
N SER A 440 -9.87 -6.55 -1.44
CA SER A 440 -8.55 -7.16 -1.68
C SER A 440 -7.44 -6.55 -0.82
N GLY A 441 -7.72 -5.42 -0.14
CA GLY A 441 -6.69 -4.69 0.60
C GLY A 441 -5.59 -4.17 -0.32
N ARG A 442 -5.87 -4.07 -1.63
CA ARG A 442 -4.94 -3.90 -2.75
C ARG A 442 -4.10 -5.12 -3.11
N THR A 443 -3.66 -5.94 -2.16
CA THR A 443 -2.86 -7.17 -2.38
C THR A 443 -3.11 -8.19 -1.26
N SER A 444 -2.70 -9.44 -1.44
CA SER A 444 -2.83 -10.51 -0.44
C SER A 444 -2.14 -10.21 0.91
N TRP A 445 -1.17 -9.28 0.93
CA TRP A 445 -0.54 -8.78 2.15
C TRP A 445 -1.03 -7.37 2.54
N GLY A 446 -1.46 -6.57 1.56
CA GLY A 446 -1.83 -5.17 1.73
C GLY A 446 -0.70 -4.34 2.35
N LEU A 447 -1.08 -3.18 2.89
CA LEU A 447 -0.25 -2.35 3.76
C LEU A 447 -0.74 -2.50 5.21
N ASP A 448 -0.87 -3.75 5.68
CA ASP A 448 -1.44 -4.08 7.01
C ASP A 448 -2.80 -3.39 7.27
N TRP A 449 -3.62 -3.29 6.21
CA TRP A 449 -4.91 -2.59 6.22
C TRP A 449 -4.85 -1.10 6.62
N HIS A 450 -3.68 -0.47 6.53
CA HIS A 450 -3.46 0.98 6.66
C HIS A 450 -3.50 1.68 5.30
N GLY A 451 -3.46 3.01 5.29
CA GLY A 451 -3.30 3.82 4.07
C GLY A 451 -4.21 3.39 2.91
N PRO A 452 -3.68 3.06 1.72
CA PRO A 452 -4.49 2.63 0.57
C PRO A 452 -5.29 1.34 0.82
N SER A 453 -4.86 0.44 1.71
CA SER A 453 -5.61 -0.77 2.06
C SER A 453 -6.84 -0.45 2.92
N ALA A 454 -6.75 0.52 3.84
CA ALA A 454 -7.90 1.03 4.58
C ALA A 454 -8.92 1.70 3.64
N GLN A 455 -8.41 2.48 2.67
CA GLN A 455 -9.24 3.12 1.66
C GLN A 455 -9.93 2.09 0.77
N ASP A 456 -9.25 1.00 0.41
CA ASP A 456 -9.81 -0.07 -0.42
C ASP A 456 -11.01 -0.69 0.27
N ALA A 457 -10.88 -1.01 1.57
CA ALA A 457 -11.96 -1.59 2.37
C ALA A 457 -13.24 -0.74 2.35
N TRP A 458 -13.12 0.57 2.63
CA TRP A 458 -14.28 1.46 2.61
C TRP A 458 -14.81 1.75 1.22
N ARG A 459 -13.93 1.87 0.21
CA ARG A 459 -14.33 2.18 -1.16
C ARG A 459 -14.98 0.98 -1.86
N VAL A 460 -14.57 -0.25 -1.56
CA VAL A 460 -15.28 -1.45 -2.04
C VAL A 460 -16.70 -1.45 -1.49
N LEU A 461 -16.90 -1.17 -0.20
CA LEU A 461 -18.24 -1.09 0.38
C LEU A 461 -19.09 0.01 -0.29
N ASP A 462 -18.49 1.16 -0.56
CA ASP A 462 -19.16 2.25 -1.30
C ASP A 462 -19.49 1.83 -2.73
N ALA A 463 -18.58 1.15 -3.42
CA ALA A 463 -18.76 0.66 -4.78
C ALA A 463 -19.85 -0.41 -4.88
N VAL A 464 -19.88 -1.39 -3.97
CA VAL A 464 -20.95 -2.39 -3.90
C VAL A 464 -22.30 -1.71 -3.69
N THR A 465 -22.36 -0.72 -2.80
CA THR A 465 -23.58 0.06 -2.56
C THR A 465 -24.04 0.77 -3.83
N ALA A 466 -23.12 1.43 -4.55
CA ALA A 466 -23.39 2.11 -5.81
C ALA A 466 -23.81 1.14 -6.93
N ILE A 467 -23.14 -0.01 -7.08
CA ILE A 467 -23.45 -1.05 -8.07
C ILE A 467 -24.89 -1.55 -7.88
N LEU A 468 -25.27 -1.87 -6.64
CA LEU A 468 -26.61 -2.35 -6.32
C LEU A 468 -27.70 -1.30 -6.56
N GLN A 469 -27.38 -0.01 -6.33
CA GLN A 469 -28.29 1.10 -6.54
C GLN A 469 -28.46 1.46 -8.03
N HIS A 470 -27.36 1.51 -8.79
CA HIS A 470 -27.34 2.08 -10.15
C HIS A 470 -27.39 1.05 -11.27
N SER A 471 -27.17 -0.24 -10.99
CA SER A 471 -27.29 -1.29 -12.01
C SER A 471 -28.68 -1.28 -12.64
N LYS A 472 -28.70 -1.37 -13.97
CA LYS A 472 -29.91 -1.47 -14.80
C LYS A 472 -30.43 -2.91 -14.92
N SER A 473 -29.76 -3.88 -14.29
CA SER A 473 -30.25 -5.25 -14.21
C SER A 473 -31.67 -5.27 -13.69
N THR A 474 -32.58 -5.87 -14.45
CA THR A 474 -33.99 -5.98 -14.07
C THR A 474 -34.21 -7.00 -12.95
N ILE A 475 -33.22 -7.82 -12.61
CA ILE A 475 -33.35 -8.90 -11.63
C ILE A 475 -32.78 -8.49 -10.27
N TRP A 476 -31.56 -7.97 -10.23
CA TRP A 476 -30.87 -7.62 -8.98
C TRP A 476 -30.59 -6.12 -8.79
N GLY A 477 -30.64 -5.33 -9.87
CA GLY A 477 -30.39 -3.88 -9.84
C GLY A 477 -31.55 -3.06 -9.25
N GLY A 478 -31.45 -1.74 -9.38
CA GLY A 478 -32.47 -0.81 -8.87
C GLY A 478 -32.71 -0.91 -7.36
N ASN A 479 -31.66 -1.23 -6.59
CA ASN A 479 -31.67 -1.34 -5.14
C ASN A 479 -32.53 -2.49 -4.56
N LYS A 480 -32.93 -3.48 -5.37
CA LYS A 480 -33.69 -4.66 -4.92
C LYS A 480 -32.99 -5.48 -3.83
N TRP A 481 -31.66 -5.49 -3.90
CA TRP A 481 -30.75 -6.13 -2.93
C TRP A 481 -29.90 -5.08 -2.20
N GLY A 482 -30.41 -3.86 -2.06
CA GLY A 482 -29.68 -2.70 -1.59
C GLY A 482 -29.06 -2.82 -0.19
N ILE A 483 -27.96 -2.09 0.00
CA ILE A 483 -27.36 -1.84 1.32
C ILE A 483 -27.97 -0.55 1.91
N PRO A 484 -28.44 -0.55 3.17
CA PRO A 484 -29.00 0.64 3.79
C PRO A 484 -27.92 1.69 4.08
N SER A 485 -28.26 2.96 3.84
CA SER A 485 -27.47 4.13 4.26
C SER A 485 -28.02 4.73 5.56
N THR A 486 -27.15 5.39 6.33
CA THR A 486 -27.51 6.04 7.62
C THR A 486 -28.42 7.26 7.43
N THR A 487 -28.23 7.99 6.35
CA THR A 487 -29.08 9.11 5.90
C THR A 487 -29.34 8.96 4.39
N PRO A 488 -30.38 9.61 3.83
CA PRO A 488 -30.53 9.69 2.37
C PRO A 488 -29.27 10.30 1.75
N GLY A 489 -28.54 9.51 0.95
CA GLY A 489 -27.24 9.91 0.37
C GLY A 489 -26.02 9.73 1.30
N GLY A 490 -26.19 9.22 2.52
CA GLY A 490 -25.08 8.93 3.44
C GLY A 490 -24.32 7.65 3.09
N LYS A 491 -23.10 7.51 3.60
CA LYS A 491 -22.29 6.29 3.46
C LYS A 491 -22.80 5.17 4.38
N PRO A 492 -22.74 3.89 3.96
CA PRO A 492 -23.18 2.77 4.79
C PRO A 492 -22.23 2.54 5.99
N LYS A 493 -22.83 2.15 7.12
CA LYS A 493 -22.12 1.57 8.28
C LYS A 493 -21.95 0.07 8.06
N ALA A 494 -20.89 -0.53 8.59
CA ALA A 494 -20.64 -1.98 8.51
C ALA A 494 -20.28 -2.60 9.86
N ILE A 495 -20.51 -3.91 9.97
CA ILE A 495 -19.84 -4.75 10.98
C ILE A 495 -18.47 -5.10 10.39
N VAL A 496 -17.39 -4.69 11.05
CA VAL A 496 -16.03 -4.95 10.56
C VAL A 496 -15.51 -6.23 11.20
N MET A 497 -15.02 -7.17 10.38
CA MET A 497 -14.47 -8.44 10.87
C MET A 497 -13.20 -8.80 10.11
N GLY A 498 -12.34 -9.60 10.71
CA GLY A 498 -11.16 -10.11 10.02
C GLY A 498 -10.34 -11.07 10.88
N HIS A 499 -9.38 -11.74 10.24
CA HIS A 499 -8.49 -12.71 10.87
C HIS A 499 -7.02 -12.34 10.65
N SER A 500 -6.15 -12.60 11.65
CA SER A 500 -4.70 -12.34 11.55
C SER A 500 -4.40 -10.88 11.21
N ASN A 501 -3.72 -10.60 10.09
CA ASN A 501 -3.56 -9.25 9.54
C ASN A 501 -4.90 -8.52 9.35
N GLY A 502 -5.93 -9.22 8.86
CA GLY A 502 -7.29 -8.67 8.76
C GLY A 502 -7.95 -8.45 10.11
N GLY A 503 -7.57 -9.21 11.14
CA GLY A 503 -8.00 -8.98 12.52
C GLY A 503 -7.37 -7.71 13.10
N GLN A 504 -6.07 -7.49 12.84
CA GLN A 504 -5.40 -6.22 13.15
C GLN A 504 -6.03 -5.06 12.37
N GLY A 505 -6.34 -5.27 11.09
CA GLY A 505 -7.05 -4.32 10.24
C GLY A 505 -8.46 -3.99 10.74
N ALA A 506 -9.16 -4.96 11.33
CA ALA A 506 -10.49 -4.75 11.89
C ALA A 506 -10.45 -3.82 13.10
N TRP A 507 -9.44 -3.96 13.98
CA TRP A 507 -9.16 -2.98 15.03
C TRP A 507 -8.81 -1.61 14.44
N HIS A 508 -7.83 -1.56 13.53
CA HIS A 508 -7.34 -0.32 12.94
C HIS A 508 -8.46 0.49 12.29
N ILE A 509 -9.17 -0.10 11.33
CA ILE A 509 -10.23 0.58 10.58
C ILE A 509 -11.36 1.01 11.53
N ALA A 510 -11.69 0.19 12.53
CA ALA A 510 -12.77 0.55 13.46
C ALA A 510 -12.42 1.74 14.36
N GLU A 511 -11.16 1.80 14.82
CA GLU A 511 -10.65 2.86 15.68
C GLU A 511 -10.44 4.18 14.93
N ARG A 512 -10.09 4.13 13.63
CA ARG A 512 -9.89 5.34 12.80
C ARG A 512 -11.18 5.84 12.17
N PHE A 513 -12.16 4.99 11.89
CA PHE A 513 -13.44 5.40 11.26
C PHE A 513 -14.68 4.97 12.07
N PRO A 514 -14.78 5.34 13.36
CA PRO A 514 -15.80 4.79 14.26
C PRO A 514 -17.24 5.14 13.82
N ASP A 515 -17.47 6.26 13.13
CA ASP A 515 -18.80 6.62 12.61
C ASP A 515 -19.31 5.70 11.50
N ARG A 516 -18.41 4.99 10.79
CA ARG A 516 -18.75 4.00 9.77
C ARG A 516 -18.88 2.58 10.34
N VAL A 517 -18.73 2.40 11.64
CA VAL A 517 -18.66 1.08 12.29
C VAL A 517 -19.90 0.84 13.14
N LEU A 518 -20.53 -0.32 12.97
CA LEU A 518 -21.63 -0.81 13.80
C LEU A 518 -21.12 -1.67 14.97
N GLY A 519 -20.14 -2.52 14.71
CA GLY A 519 -19.47 -3.38 15.69
C GLY A 519 -18.26 -4.06 15.06
N VAL A 520 -17.43 -4.70 15.88
CA VAL A 520 -16.11 -5.23 15.46
C VAL A 520 -15.94 -6.69 15.88
N ILE A 521 -15.44 -7.54 14.98
CA ILE A 521 -15.15 -8.97 15.23
C ILE A 521 -13.71 -9.29 14.78
N PRO A 522 -12.69 -8.91 15.57
CA PRO A 522 -11.30 -9.22 15.26
C PRO A 522 -10.92 -10.63 15.77
N ALA A 523 -10.34 -11.45 14.91
CA ALA A 523 -9.84 -12.78 15.24
C ALA A 523 -8.32 -12.91 15.08
N SER A 524 -7.63 -13.54 16.03
CA SER A 524 -6.17 -13.78 16.03
C SER A 524 -5.34 -12.56 15.63
N ALA A 525 -5.72 -11.38 16.12
CA ALA A 525 -5.13 -10.10 15.74
C ALA A 525 -3.84 -9.81 16.53
N TYR A 526 -2.80 -9.34 15.84
CA TYR A 526 -1.65 -8.70 16.51
C TYR A 526 -1.94 -7.22 16.77
N ILE A 527 -1.24 -6.64 17.74
CA ILE A 527 -1.46 -5.25 18.17
C ILE A 527 -0.85 -4.27 17.16
N LYS A 528 0.45 -4.45 16.90
CA LYS A 528 1.30 -3.60 16.06
C LYS A 528 2.58 -4.33 15.64
N SER A 529 3.24 -3.87 14.59
CA SER A 529 4.38 -4.57 13.96
C SER A 529 5.57 -4.75 14.92
N GLN A 530 5.86 -3.72 15.71
CA GLN A 530 6.96 -3.64 16.67
C GLN A 530 6.80 -4.65 17.82
N SER A 531 5.55 -5.05 18.13
CA SER A 531 5.26 -6.06 19.16
C SER A 531 5.05 -7.45 18.58
N TYR A 532 4.71 -7.55 17.29
CA TYR A 532 4.48 -8.83 16.63
C TYR A 532 5.79 -9.62 16.47
N VAL A 533 6.82 -8.95 15.95
CA VAL A 533 8.21 -9.41 16.05
C VAL A 533 9.02 -8.27 16.67
N PRO A 534 9.44 -8.39 17.94
CA PRO A 534 10.20 -7.34 18.62
C PRO A 534 11.48 -6.93 17.89
N TRP A 535 11.75 -5.62 17.84
CA TRP A 535 12.93 -5.05 17.16
C TRP A 535 14.19 -5.01 18.03
N ILE A 536 14.18 -5.71 19.16
CA ILE A 536 15.26 -5.72 20.17
C ILE A 536 16.62 -6.23 19.65
N MET A 537 16.62 -7.03 18.57
CA MET A 537 17.84 -7.55 17.92
C MET A 537 18.26 -6.72 16.69
N SER A 538 17.73 -5.51 16.58
CA SER A 538 18.08 -4.55 15.51
C SER A 538 19.57 -4.22 15.52
N ARG A 539 20.18 -4.16 14.33
CA ARG A 539 21.55 -3.69 14.19
C ARG A 539 21.63 -2.17 14.41
N SER A 540 20.60 -1.44 14.04
CA SER A 540 20.47 0.01 14.15
C SER A 540 20.50 0.48 15.61
N ALA A 541 19.98 -0.33 16.53
CA ALA A 541 19.99 -0.06 17.97
C ALA A 541 21.39 0.14 18.57
N HIS A 542 22.46 -0.27 17.87
CA HIS A 542 23.85 -0.04 18.31
C HIS A 542 24.42 1.32 17.89
N PHE A 543 23.76 2.02 16.95
CA PHE A 543 24.33 3.19 16.28
C PHE A 543 23.39 4.40 16.25
N VAL A 544 22.08 4.19 16.37
CA VAL A 544 21.07 5.24 16.32
C VAL A 544 21.08 6.07 17.61
N ASP A 545 20.92 7.39 17.48
CA ASP A 545 20.69 8.26 18.65
C ASP A 545 19.27 8.03 19.20
N PRO A 546 19.06 7.94 20.54
CA PRO A 546 17.75 7.67 21.09
C PRO A 546 16.67 8.71 20.74
N PHE A 547 17.03 9.99 20.55
CA PHE A 547 16.06 11.01 20.14
C PHE A 547 15.73 10.90 18.65
N LEU A 548 16.72 10.55 17.81
CA LEU A 548 16.47 10.18 16.42
C LEU A 548 15.56 8.96 16.32
N GLU A 549 15.84 7.89 17.08
CA GLU A 549 15.01 6.68 17.10
C GLU A 549 13.55 7.02 17.46
N ALA A 550 13.33 7.88 18.47
CA ALA A 550 11.98 8.35 18.81
C ALA A 550 11.28 9.09 17.65
N ILE A 551 12.00 9.88 16.85
CA ILE A 551 11.45 10.54 15.65
C ILE A 551 11.13 9.53 14.55
N LEU A 552 12.01 8.56 14.29
CA LEU A 552 11.74 7.53 13.28
C LEU A 552 10.50 6.72 13.68
N GLN A 553 10.46 6.24 14.93
CA GLN A 553 9.34 5.50 15.51
C GLN A 553 8.02 6.28 15.48
N THR A 554 8.06 7.62 15.59
CA THR A 554 6.83 8.43 15.56
C THR A 554 6.04 8.25 14.26
N SER A 555 6.71 7.92 13.15
CA SER A 555 6.13 7.66 11.83
C SER A 555 5.22 6.43 11.80
N LEU A 556 5.37 5.54 12.79
CA LEU A 556 4.59 4.31 12.96
C LEU A 556 3.42 4.47 13.93
N THR A 557 3.41 5.53 14.74
CA THR A 557 2.32 5.84 15.69
C THR A 557 0.92 5.76 15.07
N PRO A 558 0.67 6.20 13.82
CA PRO A 558 -0.64 6.07 13.21
C PRO A 558 -1.16 4.62 13.07
N ASP A 559 -0.29 3.62 13.20
CA ASP A 559 -0.59 2.20 13.00
C ASP A 559 -0.79 1.42 14.32
N ASP A 560 -0.41 2.01 15.46
CA ASP A 560 -0.42 1.41 16.80
C ASP A 560 -1.84 1.29 17.39
N ASN A 561 -2.53 0.15 17.24
CA ASN A 561 -3.93 0.00 17.68
C ASN A 561 -4.17 0.24 19.18
N ASP A 562 -3.22 -0.16 20.04
CA ASP A 562 -3.30 0.01 21.49
C ASP A 562 -3.49 1.47 21.95
N LEU A 563 -3.06 2.44 21.13
CA LEU A 563 -3.22 3.87 21.42
C LEU A 563 -4.63 4.42 21.11
N PHE A 564 -5.43 3.72 20.29
CA PHE A 564 -6.70 4.24 19.75
C PHE A 564 -7.93 3.42 20.14
N VAL A 565 -7.79 2.30 20.86
CA VAL A 565 -8.92 1.48 21.35
C VAL A 565 -10.03 2.29 22.05
N GLY A 566 -9.70 3.44 22.66
CA GLY A 566 -10.67 4.35 23.26
C GLY A 566 -11.71 4.92 22.27
N ASN A 567 -11.37 5.01 20.99
CA ASN A 567 -12.25 5.48 19.91
C ASN A 567 -13.43 4.50 19.66
N LEU A 568 -13.37 3.29 20.21
CA LEU A 568 -14.46 2.30 20.13
C LEU A 568 -15.51 2.48 21.24
N HIS A 569 -15.47 3.57 21.99
CA HIS A 569 -16.51 3.88 22.97
C HIS A 569 -17.90 3.93 22.31
N GLY A 570 -18.86 3.16 22.81
CA GLY A 570 -20.19 3.00 22.21
C GLY A 570 -20.27 1.96 21.08
N LYS A 571 -19.18 1.22 20.78
CA LYS A 571 -19.19 0.10 19.82
C LYS A 571 -19.07 -1.24 20.52
N ASP A 572 -19.78 -2.25 20.02
CA ASP A 572 -19.66 -3.62 20.51
C ASP A 572 -18.47 -4.32 19.84
N VAL A 573 -17.75 -5.12 20.62
CA VAL A 573 -16.58 -5.88 20.17
C VAL A 573 -16.70 -7.34 20.60
N LEU A 574 -16.46 -8.25 19.66
CA LEU A 574 -16.29 -9.68 19.90
C LEU A 574 -14.89 -10.10 19.43
N ALA A 575 -13.94 -10.11 20.35
CA ALA A 575 -12.58 -10.57 20.06
C ALA A 575 -12.49 -12.11 20.13
N ILE A 576 -11.76 -12.72 19.20
CA ILE A 576 -11.66 -14.18 19.08
C ILE A 576 -10.19 -14.60 18.97
N HIS A 577 -9.78 -15.68 19.64
CA HIS A 577 -8.41 -16.22 19.50
C HIS A 577 -8.36 -17.71 19.87
N GLY A 578 -7.48 -18.47 19.22
CA GLY A 578 -7.02 -19.76 19.74
C GLY A 578 -5.97 -19.55 20.84
N ASP A 579 -5.94 -20.39 21.87
CA ASP A 579 -4.94 -20.29 22.93
C ASP A 579 -3.55 -20.84 22.53
N ASP A 580 -3.51 -21.77 21.59
CA ASP A 580 -2.31 -22.42 21.02
C ASP A 580 -1.98 -21.84 19.63
N ASP A 581 -2.25 -20.55 19.43
CA ASP A 581 -1.97 -19.83 18.19
C ASP A 581 -0.45 -19.75 17.94
N GLU A 582 0.00 -20.50 16.93
CA GLU A 582 1.40 -20.69 16.59
C GLU A 582 1.97 -19.60 15.67
N ASN A 583 1.16 -18.61 15.28
CA ASN A 583 1.54 -17.58 14.33
C ASN A 583 1.33 -16.16 14.88
N VAL A 584 0.25 -15.89 15.61
CA VAL A 584 0.05 -14.64 16.37
C VAL A 584 -0.19 -15.00 17.82
N PRO A 585 0.75 -14.76 18.74
CA PRO A 585 0.59 -15.19 20.12
C PRO A 585 -0.65 -14.58 20.81
N VAL A 586 -1.42 -15.41 21.51
CA VAL A 586 -2.73 -15.06 22.12
C VAL A 586 -2.71 -13.82 23.03
N TRP A 587 -1.55 -13.49 23.62
CA TRP A 587 -1.41 -12.34 24.51
C TRP A 587 -1.78 -11.02 23.82
N HIS A 588 -1.60 -10.90 22.50
CA HIS A 588 -1.97 -9.70 21.75
C HIS A 588 -3.44 -9.32 21.91
N THR A 589 -4.34 -10.32 21.80
CA THR A 589 -5.78 -10.08 21.98
C THR A 589 -6.14 -9.91 23.44
N ARG A 590 -5.52 -10.66 24.36
CA ARG A 590 -5.71 -10.48 25.81
C ARG A 590 -5.40 -9.04 26.24
N GLU A 591 -4.32 -8.46 25.71
CA GLU A 591 -3.90 -7.09 26.01
C GLU A 591 -4.88 -6.05 25.43
N LEU A 592 -5.24 -6.12 24.15
CA LEU A 592 -6.20 -5.17 23.54
C LEU A 592 -7.56 -5.19 24.25
N VAL A 593 -8.08 -6.39 24.56
CA VAL A 593 -9.31 -6.54 25.34
C VAL A 593 -9.13 -5.99 26.76
N GLY A 594 -7.97 -6.20 27.38
CA GLY A 594 -7.61 -5.66 28.69
C GLY A 594 -7.65 -4.14 28.73
N ILE A 595 -6.95 -3.48 27.79
CA ILE A 595 -6.92 -2.01 27.66
C ILE A 595 -8.35 -1.48 27.41
N LEU A 596 -9.08 -2.07 26.46
CA LEU A 596 -10.45 -1.65 26.14
C LEU A 596 -11.40 -1.79 27.35
N ARG A 597 -11.24 -2.84 28.17
CA ARG A 597 -12.02 -3.02 29.41
C ARG A 597 -11.61 -2.03 30.50
N HIS A 598 -10.33 -1.69 30.60
CA HIS A 598 -9.84 -0.71 31.58
C HIS A 598 -10.38 0.70 31.30
N LEU A 599 -10.42 1.10 30.02
CA LEU A 599 -10.98 2.40 29.60
C LEU A 599 -12.48 2.56 29.89
N ARG A 600 -13.20 1.47 30.21
CA ARG A 600 -14.64 1.50 30.53
C ARG A 600 -14.97 1.82 31.99
N GLY A 601 -13.98 1.97 32.86
CA GLY A 601 -14.13 2.05 34.32
C GLY A 601 -14.92 3.22 34.92
N VAL A 602 -15.67 4.01 34.13
CA VAL A 602 -16.45 5.17 34.63
C VAL A 602 -17.87 5.15 34.05
N GLY A 603 -18.82 4.59 34.80
CA GLY A 603 -20.22 5.04 34.92
C GLY A 603 -21.21 5.11 33.73
N SER A 604 -20.81 5.14 32.45
CA SER A 604 -21.77 5.45 31.35
C SER A 604 -21.58 4.75 30.00
N ASN A 605 -20.68 3.77 29.86
CA ASN A 605 -20.50 3.08 28.57
C ASN A 605 -21.39 1.82 28.43
N THR A 606 -22.31 1.82 27.46
CA THR A 606 -23.30 0.76 27.19
C THR A 606 -22.80 -0.37 26.27
N SER A 607 -21.59 -0.25 25.71
CA SER A 607 -21.04 -1.23 24.78
C SER A 607 -20.84 -2.62 25.40
N ARG A 608 -20.77 -3.67 24.58
CA ARG A 608 -20.38 -5.04 24.97
C ARG A 608 -18.94 -5.36 24.50
N VAL A 609 -18.06 -5.86 25.38
CA VAL A 609 -16.77 -6.50 24.98
C VAL A 609 -16.79 -7.95 25.38
N GLU A 610 -17.00 -8.80 24.39
CA GLU A 610 -16.91 -10.25 24.53
C GLU A 610 -15.52 -10.70 24.05
N TYR A 611 -14.94 -11.67 24.75
CA TYR A 611 -13.68 -12.31 24.36
C TYR A 611 -13.89 -13.81 24.37
N LEU A 612 -13.73 -14.43 23.21
CA LEU A 612 -13.81 -15.87 23.01
C LEU A 612 -12.41 -16.43 22.76
N GLU A 613 -11.87 -17.08 23.78
CA GLU A 613 -10.64 -17.86 23.67
C GLU A 613 -11.00 -19.34 23.51
N PHE A 614 -10.54 -19.96 22.42
CA PHE A 614 -10.81 -21.37 22.13
C PHE A 614 -9.62 -22.24 22.54
N LEU A 615 -9.89 -23.20 23.42
CA LEU A 615 -8.88 -24.11 23.98
C LEU A 615 -8.33 -25.10 22.93
N ASN A 616 -7.02 -25.30 22.94
CA ASN A 616 -6.21 -26.09 22.00
C ASN A 616 -6.46 -25.77 20.52
N GLN A 617 -6.85 -24.52 20.20
CA GLN A 617 -7.03 -24.12 18.82
C GLN A 617 -5.80 -23.36 18.30
N PRO A 618 -5.35 -23.67 17.07
CA PRO A 618 -4.21 -23.01 16.43
C PRO A 618 -4.62 -21.64 15.85
N HIS A 619 -3.70 -21.02 15.10
CA HIS A 619 -3.91 -19.74 14.44
C HIS A 619 -5.17 -19.69 13.59
N TRP A 620 -5.42 -20.74 12.82
CA TRP A 620 -6.65 -20.90 12.08
C TRP A 620 -7.33 -22.23 12.36
N PHE A 621 -8.64 -22.16 12.59
CA PHE A 621 -9.52 -23.32 12.67
C PHE A 621 -10.86 -23.03 11.96
N PRO A 622 -11.52 -24.02 11.32
CA PRO A 622 -12.67 -23.78 10.44
C PRO A 622 -13.83 -23.00 11.07
N SER A 623 -14.04 -23.14 12.38
CA SER A 623 -15.14 -22.46 13.09
C SER A 623 -14.75 -21.09 13.66
N VAL A 624 -13.57 -20.53 13.37
CA VAL A 624 -13.08 -19.29 13.99
C VAL A 624 -14.04 -18.11 13.78
N LEU A 625 -14.55 -17.94 12.57
CA LEU A 625 -15.48 -16.85 12.22
C LEU A 625 -16.88 -17.35 11.84
N ASN A 626 -17.03 -18.63 11.48
CA ASN A 626 -18.30 -19.23 11.11
C ASN A 626 -18.77 -20.20 12.21
N ASN A 627 -19.38 -19.64 13.26
CA ASN A 627 -19.95 -20.40 14.37
C ASN A 627 -21.18 -19.68 14.96
N ASP A 628 -21.95 -20.40 15.78
CA ASP A 628 -23.20 -19.90 16.36
C ASP A 628 -23.02 -18.67 17.27
N LEU A 629 -21.89 -18.54 17.99
CA LEU A 629 -21.63 -17.39 18.87
C LEU A 629 -21.39 -16.13 18.04
N VAL A 630 -20.60 -16.24 16.97
CA VAL A 630 -20.36 -15.14 16.03
C VAL A 630 -21.66 -14.73 15.34
N GLN A 631 -22.46 -15.70 14.86
CA GLN A 631 -23.75 -15.39 14.25
C GLN A 631 -24.73 -14.73 15.24
N GLN A 632 -24.77 -15.19 16.50
CA GLN A 632 -25.59 -14.55 17.54
C GLN A 632 -25.16 -13.12 17.82
N PHE A 633 -23.86 -12.84 17.82
CA PHE A 633 -23.34 -11.47 17.99
C PHE A 633 -23.72 -10.58 16.80
N ILE A 634 -23.57 -11.08 15.57
CA ILE A 634 -24.03 -10.40 14.35
C ILE A 634 -25.54 -10.12 14.41
N ASP A 635 -26.35 -11.12 14.77
CA ASP A 635 -27.80 -10.97 14.86
C ASP A 635 -28.20 -9.93 15.92
N LYS A 636 -27.50 -9.88 17.06
CA LYS A 636 -27.72 -8.85 18.09
C LYS A 636 -27.41 -7.45 17.57
N LEU A 637 -26.30 -7.27 16.86
CA LEU A 637 -25.92 -5.98 16.24
C LEU A 637 -26.93 -5.54 15.17
N LEU A 638 -27.41 -6.47 14.36
CA LEU A 638 -28.35 -6.16 13.27
C LEU A 638 -29.79 -5.95 13.75
N ASN A 639 -30.13 -6.39 14.97
CA ASN A 639 -31.45 -6.26 15.58
C ASN A 639 -31.52 -5.17 16.67
N SER A 640 -30.40 -4.62 17.14
CA SER A 640 -30.41 -3.57 18.14
C SER A 640 -31.09 -2.31 17.58
N VAL A 641 -32.14 -1.86 18.26
CA VAL A 641 -32.67 -0.50 18.11
C VAL A 641 -31.63 0.43 18.73
N GLU A 642 -31.25 1.51 18.04
CA GLU A 642 -30.42 2.57 18.63
C GLU A 642 -31.12 3.03 19.92
N LEU A 643 -30.59 2.60 21.07
CA LEU A 643 -31.10 3.02 22.37
C LEU A 643 -30.73 4.48 22.52
N ASN A 644 -31.73 5.37 22.56
CA ASN A 644 -31.55 6.74 23.05
C ASN A 644 -31.06 6.63 24.51
N SER A 645 -29.76 6.75 24.73
CA SER A 645 -29.19 6.76 26.08
C SER A 645 -29.61 8.05 26.79
N THR A 646 -30.40 7.92 27.85
CA THR A 646 -30.93 8.98 28.70
C THR A 646 -29.95 9.47 29.78
N ASP A 647 -28.66 9.10 29.67
CA ASP A 647 -27.63 9.43 30.66
C ASP A 647 -26.55 10.36 30.10
N SER A 648 -25.80 10.98 31.02
CA SER A 648 -24.61 11.76 30.72
C SER A 648 -23.62 10.93 29.89
N GLU A 649 -23.38 11.38 28.66
CA GLU A 649 -22.56 10.66 27.69
C GLU A 649 -21.17 11.29 27.62
N ALA A 650 -20.12 10.48 27.74
CA ALA A 650 -18.74 10.95 27.60
C ALA A 650 -17.93 10.02 26.71
N PHE A 651 -17.02 10.57 25.90
CA PHE A 651 -16.12 9.80 25.05
C PHE A 651 -14.83 10.58 24.77
N SER A 652 -13.81 9.89 24.28
CA SER A 652 -12.57 10.50 23.81
C SER A 652 -12.24 10.04 22.40
N LEU A 653 -11.90 10.99 21.54
CA LEU A 653 -11.32 10.76 20.22
C LEU A 653 -9.81 11.02 20.29
N THR A 654 -9.01 9.99 20.04
CA THR A 654 -7.55 10.06 19.90
C THR A 654 -7.15 10.00 18.43
N VAL A 655 -6.23 10.87 18.00
CA VAL A 655 -5.74 10.98 16.61
C VAL A 655 -4.24 11.23 16.60
N ALA A 656 -3.48 10.48 15.79
CA ALA A 656 -2.05 10.73 15.54
C ALA A 656 -1.81 11.47 14.23
N LEU A 657 -2.63 11.20 13.22
CA LEU A 657 -2.54 11.79 11.89
C LEU A 657 -3.96 12.08 11.37
N PRO A 658 -4.36 13.37 11.31
CA PRO A 658 -5.68 13.78 10.82
C PRO A 658 -6.05 13.20 9.46
N ALA A 659 -5.16 13.24 8.47
CA ALA A 659 -5.45 12.78 7.11
C ALA A 659 -5.86 11.29 6.98
N GLU A 660 -5.54 10.47 7.98
CA GLU A 660 -5.84 9.03 8.01
C GLU A 660 -6.93 8.65 9.03
N SER A 661 -7.52 9.64 9.71
CA SER A 661 -8.54 9.44 10.73
C SER A 661 -9.87 10.05 10.29
N GLY A 662 -10.98 9.36 10.55
CA GLY A 662 -12.34 9.85 10.37
C GLY A 662 -12.94 10.42 11.64
N SER A 663 -14.21 10.79 11.58
CA SER A 663 -14.94 11.34 12.72
C SER A 663 -15.42 10.28 13.71
N MET A 664 -15.62 10.71 14.96
CA MET A 664 -16.33 9.98 16.00
C MET A 664 -17.49 10.82 16.52
N ARG A 665 -18.72 10.34 16.30
CA ARG A 665 -19.98 11.03 16.63
C ARG A 665 -20.01 12.45 16.04
N GLY A 666 -19.51 12.58 14.81
CA GLY A 666 -19.40 13.86 14.11
C GLY A 666 -18.20 14.73 14.51
N TRP A 667 -17.43 14.39 15.56
CA TRP A 667 -16.22 15.13 15.93
C TRP A 667 -15.05 14.66 15.08
N HIS A 668 -14.34 15.59 14.43
CA HIS A 668 -13.21 15.30 13.56
C HIS A 668 -12.04 16.24 13.88
N VAL A 669 -10.84 15.69 14.05
CA VAL A 669 -9.61 16.48 14.29
C VAL A 669 -9.03 16.85 12.93
N GLU A 670 -8.84 18.15 12.68
CA GLU A 670 -8.34 18.67 11.39
C GLU A 670 -6.82 18.91 11.44
N LYS A 671 -6.32 19.44 12.56
CA LYS A 671 -4.90 19.72 12.79
C LYS A 671 -4.47 19.51 14.23
N LEU A 672 -3.24 19.02 14.39
CA LEU A 672 -2.55 18.92 15.67
C LEU A 672 -1.70 20.17 15.92
N SER A 673 -1.56 20.58 17.18
CA SER A 673 -0.69 21.72 17.53
C SER A 673 0.80 21.38 17.34
N ILE A 674 1.18 20.14 17.62
CA ILE A 674 2.49 19.57 17.37
C ILE A 674 2.27 18.25 16.63
N PRO A 675 2.32 18.23 15.28
CA PRO A 675 2.29 17.00 14.50
C PRO A 675 3.38 16.02 14.98
N GLY A 676 3.08 14.72 14.94
CA GLY A 676 3.94 13.69 15.53
C GLY A 676 3.66 13.37 17.00
N ARG A 677 2.73 14.08 17.65
CA ARG A 677 2.27 13.74 19.01
C ARG A 677 0.78 13.46 19.00
N LEU A 678 0.31 12.56 19.84
CA LEU A 678 -1.11 12.23 19.93
C LEU A 678 -1.95 13.46 20.28
N GLY A 679 -2.98 13.70 19.48
CA GLY A 679 -4.08 14.62 19.77
C GLY A 679 -5.23 13.89 20.46
N ARG A 680 -5.90 14.56 21.40
CA ARG A 680 -7.11 14.05 22.05
C ARG A 680 -8.18 15.13 22.17
N VAL A 681 -9.42 14.75 21.86
CA VAL A 681 -10.64 15.51 22.17
C VAL A 681 -11.48 14.64 23.11
N TYR A 682 -11.68 15.09 24.34
CA TYR A 682 -12.59 14.48 25.30
C TYR A 682 -13.88 15.29 25.34
N VAL A 683 -15.03 14.64 25.18
CA VAL A 683 -16.35 15.27 25.15
C VAL A 683 -17.21 14.66 26.25
N SER A 684 -17.91 15.50 27.00
CA SER A 684 -18.90 15.09 28.00
C SER A 684 -20.18 15.91 27.89
N VAL A 685 -21.32 15.23 27.92
CA VAL A 685 -22.65 15.84 27.79
C VAL A 685 -23.38 15.72 29.12
N ILE A 686 -23.85 16.86 29.65
CA ILE A 686 -24.56 16.95 30.93
C ILE A 686 -25.97 17.49 30.67
N GLY A 687 -26.99 16.94 31.34
CA GLY A 687 -28.36 17.43 31.27
C GLY A 687 -29.23 16.83 30.17
N ARG A 688 -28.84 15.68 29.59
CA ARG A 688 -29.63 14.95 28.57
C ARG A 688 -30.77 14.15 29.23
N ASN A 689 -31.72 14.82 29.87
CA ASN A 689 -32.92 14.16 30.39
C ASN A 689 -34.14 14.68 29.62
N GLU A 690 -34.94 13.77 29.03
CA GLU A 690 -36.15 14.12 28.26
C GLU A 690 -37.17 14.93 29.09
N ASN A 691 -37.02 14.93 30.42
CA ASN A 691 -37.85 15.67 31.38
C ASN A 691 -37.20 16.95 31.95
N SER A 692 -35.98 17.32 31.55
CA SER A 692 -35.33 18.54 32.06
C SER A 692 -35.60 19.73 31.15
N SER A 693 -36.10 20.83 31.74
CA SER A 693 -36.30 22.12 31.08
C SER A 693 -34.99 22.91 30.83
N PHE A 694 -33.82 22.26 30.99
CA PHE A 694 -32.51 22.89 30.86
C PHE A 694 -31.86 22.46 29.55
N SER A 695 -31.20 23.40 28.87
CA SER A 695 -30.40 23.10 27.70
C SER A 695 -29.26 22.11 28.02
N PRO A 696 -28.91 21.19 27.11
CA PRO A 696 -27.76 20.33 27.31
C PRO A 696 -26.47 21.16 27.37
N THR A 697 -25.59 20.81 28.32
CA THR A 697 -24.24 21.38 28.40
C THR A 697 -23.25 20.39 27.82
N VAL A 698 -22.47 20.81 26.82
CA VAL A 698 -21.39 20.02 26.22
C VAL A 698 -20.06 20.59 26.71
N ARG A 699 -19.27 19.78 27.39
CA ARG A 699 -17.92 20.13 27.85
C ARG A 699 -16.88 19.36 27.07
N VAL A 700 -15.88 20.09 26.58
CA VAL A 700 -14.80 19.57 25.75
C VAL A 700 -13.46 19.89 26.40
N GLU A 701 -12.58 18.90 26.48
CA GLU A 701 -11.19 19.07 26.88
C GLU A 701 -10.27 18.61 25.75
N THR A 702 -9.28 19.43 25.41
CA THR A 702 -8.38 19.16 24.28
C THR A 702 -6.94 18.97 24.74
N THR A 703 -6.20 18.11 24.03
CA THR A 703 -4.75 17.95 24.18
C THR A 703 -4.11 17.87 22.79
N ASN A 704 -3.15 18.75 22.52
CA ASN A 704 -2.43 18.82 21.23
C ASN A 704 -3.34 19.03 20.00
N ILE A 705 -4.47 19.74 20.14
CA ILE A 705 -5.39 20.04 19.04
C ILE A 705 -5.24 21.51 18.66
N LEU A 706 -5.10 21.78 17.36
CA LEU A 706 -5.09 23.15 16.81
C LEU A 706 -6.41 23.50 16.14
N GLU A 707 -6.97 22.58 15.35
CA GLU A 707 -8.22 22.74 14.60
C GLU A 707 -9.04 21.44 14.67
N PHE A 708 -10.35 21.55 14.86
CA PHE A 708 -11.28 20.43 14.80
C PHE A 708 -12.64 20.89 14.25
N SER A 709 -13.47 19.94 13.81
CA SER A 709 -14.83 20.19 13.34
C SER A 709 -15.85 19.26 14.00
N VAL A 710 -17.11 19.68 13.98
CA VAL A 710 -18.24 18.90 14.52
C VAL A 710 -19.38 18.91 13.51
N ASP A 711 -19.82 17.73 13.06
CA ASP A 711 -21.07 17.56 12.31
C ASP A 711 -22.26 17.47 13.28
N PRO A 712 -23.14 18.49 13.35
CA PRO A 712 -24.28 18.49 14.26
C PRO A 712 -25.26 17.35 13.98
N LYS A 713 -25.37 16.88 12.73
CA LYS A 713 -26.30 15.79 12.35
C LYS A 713 -25.86 14.45 12.92
N LEU A 714 -24.56 14.20 12.97
CA LEU A 714 -24.00 12.96 13.53
C LEU A 714 -23.89 13.02 15.06
N PHE A 715 -23.62 14.20 15.62
CA PHE A 715 -23.54 14.35 17.06
C PHE A 715 -24.91 14.36 17.73
N GLY A 716 -25.92 14.97 17.10
CA GLY A 716 -27.32 14.96 17.52
C GLY A 716 -27.64 15.70 18.82
N VAL A 717 -26.66 16.36 19.45
CA VAL A 717 -26.83 17.13 20.70
C VAL A 717 -26.52 18.62 20.52
N LEU A 718 -25.78 19.00 19.47
CA LEU A 718 -25.41 20.40 19.22
C LEU A 718 -26.57 21.14 18.55
N GLU A 719 -27.54 21.57 19.36
CA GLU A 719 -28.73 22.34 18.96
C GLU A 719 -28.66 23.81 19.41
N ARG A 720 -29.62 24.64 18.97
CA ARG A 720 -29.64 26.10 19.16
C ARG A 720 -29.37 26.56 20.59
N ASP A 721 -29.91 25.87 21.59
CA ASP A 721 -29.85 26.29 22.99
C ASP A 721 -28.70 25.64 23.77
N THR A 722 -27.85 24.84 23.12
CA THR A 722 -26.76 24.07 23.73
C THR A 722 -25.67 24.99 24.29
N GLU A 723 -25.26 24.76 25.54
CA GLU A 723 -24.10 25.42 26.12
C GLU A 723 -22.82 24.64 25.80
N LEU A 724 -21.99 25.14 24.87
CA LEU A 724 -20.71 24.55 24.55
C LEU A 724 -19.56 25.19 25.35
N TRP A 725 -18.82 24.38 26.09
CA TRP A 725 -17.64 24.77 26.85
C TRP A 725 -16.43 24.01 26.33
N ILE A 726 -15.38 24.72 25.91
CA ILE A 726 -14.13 24.11 25.44
C ILE A 726 -12.98 24.62 26.33
N ASP A 727 -12.24 23.69 26.93
CA ASP A 727 -11.13 23.94 27.87
C ASP A 727 -11.50 24.95 28.99
N GLY A 728 -12.73 24.83 29.50
CA GLY A 728 -13.24 25.67 30.59
C GLY A 728 -13.77 27.04 30.19
N LYS A 729 -13.82 27.36 28.88
CA LYS A 729 -14.42 28.61 28.37
C LYS A 729 -15.67 28.32 27.53
N GLN A 730 -16.73 29.07 27.77
CA GLN A 730 -17.94 29.00 26.96
C GLN A 730 -17.68 29.60 25.56
N VAL A 731 -18.10 28.88 24.52
CA VAL A 731 -18.00 29.32 23.13
C VAL A 731 -19.41 29.55 22.60
N GLN A 732 -19.64 30.73 22.01
CA GLN A 732 -20.93 31.03 21.38
C GLN A 732 -21.05 30.30 20.05
N LEU A 733 -22.16 29.57 19.88
CA LEU A 733 -22.50 28.89 18.65
C LEU A 733 -23.27 29.83 17.72
N ASP A 734 -22.96 29.76 16.42
CA ASP A 734 -23.75 30.46 15.40
C ASP A 734 -25.05 29.69 15.14
N THR A 735 -26.18 30.34 15.44
CA THR A 735 -27.51 29.75 15.28
C THR A 735 -27.84 29.39 13.83
N ASP A 736 -27.25 30.06 12.85
CA ASP A 736 -27.50 29.80 11.43
C ASP A 736 -26.81 28.51 10.96
N ILE A 737 -25.59 28.25 11.45
CA ILE A 737 -24.84 27.00 11.18
C ILE A 737 -25.59 25.79 11.75
N LEU A 738 -26.09 25.91 12.99
CA LEU A 738 -26.83 24.86 13.66
C LEU A 738 -28.19 24.59 13.00
N THR A 739 -28.95 25.64 12.66
CA THR A 739 -30.26 25.50 12.01
C THR A 739 -30.14 24.89 10.62
N ALA A 740 -29.07 25.21 9.88
CA ALA A 740 -28.77 24.61 8.58
C ALA A 740 -28.18 23.19 8.68
N GLY A 741 -27.82 22.72 9.89
CA GLY A 741 -27.13 21.45 10.10
C GLY A 741 -25.81 21.37 9.35
N LYS A 742 -25.08 22.49 9.28
CA LYS A 742 -23.75 22.58 8.66
C LYS A 742 -22.68 22.17 9.67
N ILE A 743 -21.56 21.65 9.16
CA ILE A 743 -20.39 21.35 9.99
C ILE A 743 -19.89 22.64 10.65
N ALA A 744 -19.67 22.61 11.96
CA ALA A 744 -19.09 23.70 12.73
C ALA A 744 -17.58 23.50 12.87
N TYR A 745 -16.79 24.51 12.49
CA TYR A 745 -15.33 24.46 12.53
C TYR A 745 -14.79 25.28 13.68
N PHE A 746 -13.81 24.76 14.42
CA PHE A 746 -13.18 25.42 15.55
C PHE A 746 -11.67 25.51 15.36
N LYS A 747 -11.10 26.63 15.81
CA LYS A 747 -9.65 26.89 15.78
C LYS A 747 -9.18 27.47 17.11
N ALA A 748 -8.04 26.97 17.59
CA ALA A 748 -7.36 27.55 18.75
C ALA A 748 -6.65 28.85 18.32
N VAL A 749 -6.91 29.95 19.04
CA VAL A 749 -6.24 31.24 18.82
C VAL A 749 -5.12 31.51 19.82
N GLU A 750 -5.23 30.90 20.99
CA GLU A 750 -4.21 30.85 22.06
C GLU A 750 -4.35 29.49 22.75
N PRO A 751 -3.37 29.04 23.55
CA PRO A 751 -3.51 27.82 24.33
C PRO A 751 -4.81 27.81 25.14
N ARG A 752 -5.69 26.82 24.89
CA ARG A 752 -7.00 26.67 25.53
C ARG A 752 -8.00 27.80 25.27
N ILE A 753 -7.83 28.57 24.19
CA ILE A 753 -8.80 29.59 23.75
C ILE A 753 -9.27 29.26 22.34
N TRP A 754 -10.57 28.99 22.22
CA TRP A 754 -11.19 28.52 20.99
C TRP A 754 -12.14 29.54 20.41
N LYS A 755 -12.20 29.60 19.08
CA LYS A 755 -13.20 30.37 18.34
C LYS A 755 -13.81 29.52 17.24
N LEU A 756 -15.06 29.83 16.92
CA LEU A 756 -15.72 29.33 15.72
C LEU A 756 -15.04 29.94 14.49
N ASN A 757 -14.67 29.11 13.54
CA ASN A 757 -14.11 29.49 12.26
C ASN A 757 -15.26 29.59 11.24
N PRO A 758 -15.49 30.74 10.58
CA PRO A 758 -16.56 30.88 9.59
C PRO A 758 -16.27 30.07 8.31
N ASP A 759 -14.99 29.84 8.00
CA ASP A 759 -14.53 29.07 6.86
C ASP A 759 -14.22 27.62 7.27
N SER A 760 -14.22 26.71 6.30
CA SER A 760 -13.76 25.33 6.53
C SER A 760 -12.30 25.30 6.94
N ASN A 761 -11.97 24.47 7.92
CA ASN A 761 -10.58 24.21 8.31
C ASN A 761 -9.81 23.51 7.19
N THR A 762 -8.49 23.58 7.25
CA THR A 762 -7.61 22.82 6.34
C THR A 762 -7.12 21.55 7.03
N LEU A 763 -7.10 20.44 6.30
CA LEU A 763 -6.69 19.15 6.85
C LEU A 763 -5.16 19.03 6.89
N GLN A 764 -4.60 18.62 8.02
CA GLN A 764 -3.18 18.30 8.13
C GLN A 764 -2.85 17.02 7.33
N LEU A 765 -2.04 17.18 6.28
CA LEU A 765 -1.63 16.07 5.41
C LEU A 765 -0.25 15.47 5.73
N SER A 766 0.54 16.15 6.56
CA SER A 766 1.88 15.76 7.01
C SER A 766 1.83 14.95 8.31
N GLY A 767 2.87 14.14 8.53
CA GLY A 767 3.08 13.34 9.75
C GLY A 767 3.86 12.05 9.53
N ARG A 768 4.07 11.63 8.28
CA ARG A 768 4.94 10.52 7.84
C ARG A 768 5.03 10.51 6.31
N MET A 769 6.09 9.96 5.75
CA MET A 769 6.27 9.92 4.29
C MET A 769 5.29 8.97 3.57
N GLN A 770 4.83 7.92 4.25
CA GLN A 770 3.94 6.89 3.72
C GLN A 770 2.59 7.43 3.21
N VAL A 771 2.19 8.62 3.67
CA VAL A 771 0.96 9.30 3.23
C VAL A 771 0.97 9.68 1.74
N ILE A 772 2.11 9.51 1.05
CA ILE A 772 2.22 9.65 -0.41
C ILE A 772 1.47 8.54 -1.16
N LEU A 773 1.22 7.40 -0.51
CA LEU A 773 0.54 6.25 -1.10
C LEU A 773 -0.99 6.34 -1.04
N SER A 774 -1.53 7.35 -0.36
CA SER A 774 -2.95 7.51 -0.09
C SER A 774 -3.44 8.93 -0.39
N SER A 775 -4.74 9.06 -0.58
CA SER A 775 -5.43 10.36 -0.58
C SER A 775 -5.94 10.68 0.83
N PRO A 776 -6.20 11.94 1.19
CA PRO A 776 -6.82 12.26 2.47
C PRO A 776 -8.26 11.73 2.54
N ASN A 777 -8.68 11.35 3.75
CA ASN A 777 -10.07 11.02 4.02
C ASN A 777 -10.83 12.29 4.34
N VAL A 778 -11.47 12.90 3.35
CA VAL A 778 -12.27 14.11 3.55
C VAL A 778 -13.73 13.72 3.77
N ALA A 779 -14.40 14.36 4.72
CA ALA A 779 -15.83 14.14 5.00
C ALA A 779 -16.75 14.53 3.82
N ASP A 780 -16.23 15.32 2.87
CA ASP A 780 -16.98 15.83 1.73
C ASP A 780 -17.00 14.82 0.57
N ASN A 781 -18.22 14.47 0.13
CA ASN A 781 -18.56 13.44 -0.86
C ASN A 781 -18.17 13.81 -2.31
N SER A 782 -17.16 14.66 -2.50
CA SER A 782 -16.80 15.11 -3.83
C SER A 782 -16.15 13.96 -4.61
N GLU A 783 -16.75 13.59 -5.75
CA GLU A 783 -16.16 12.66 -6.73
C GLU A 783 -14.77 13.11 -7.22
N LEU A 784 -14.34 14.34 -6.93
CA LEU A 784 -13.01 14.87 -7.26
C LEU A 784 -11.93 14.45 -6.24
N LEU A 785 -12.30 13.79 -5.13
CA LEU A 785 -11.42 13.42 -4.03
C LEU A 785 -11.20 11.90 -4.01
N GLY A 786 -10.01 11.47 -4.44
CA GLY A 786 -9.62 10.08 -4.37
C GLY A 786 -8.29 9.78 -5.06
N PRO A 787 -7.79 8.55 -4.90
CA PRO A 787 -6.57 8.13 -5.56
C PRO A 787 -6.63 8.37 -7.08
N VAL A 788 -5.53 8.75 -7.67
CA VAL A 788 -5.28 8.74 -9.11
C VAL A 788 -3.84 8.25 -9.29
N PRO A 789 -3.36 7.97 -10.51
CA PRO A 789 -1.99 7.52 -10.69
C PRO A 789 -0.97 8.49 -10.05
N ILE A 790 0.00 7.95 -9.33
CA ILE A 790 1.11 8.74 -8.76
C ILE A 790 1.98 9.21 -9.93
N VAL A 791 2.28 10.51 -10.01
CA VAL A 791 3.06 11.05 -11.12
C VAL A 791 4.52 11.18 -10.74
N PHE A 792 5.39 10.43 -11.42
CA PHE A 792 6.83 10.63 -11.37
C PHE A 792 7.25 11.66 -12.40
N VAL A 793 7.95 12.71 -11.95
CA VAL A 793 8.60 13.69 -12.82
C VAL A 793 10.10 13.41 -12.82
N VAL A 794 10.64 13.20 -14.01
CA VAL A 794 12.07 12.94 -14.24
C VAL A 794 12.67 14.02 -15.16
N PRO A 795 14.00 14.20 -15.17
CA PRO A 795 14.65 15.12 -16.10
C PRO A 795 14.43 14.69 -17.56
N ASP A 796 14.49 15.66 -18.48
CA ASP A 796 14.52 15.38 -19.91
C ASP A 796 15.76 14.55 -20.27
N GLN A 797 15.65 13.65 -21.26
CA GLN A 797 16.81 12.90 -21.72
C GLN A 797 17.82 13.86 -22.38
N VAL A 798 19.04 13.90 -21.86
CA VAL A 798 20.16 14.56 -22.52
C VAL A 798 20.60 13.67 -23.68
N VAL A 799 20.36 14.11 -24.92
CA VAL A 799 20.87 13.43 -26.11
C VAL A 799 22.36 13.74 -26.21
N ASP A 800 23.21 12.80 -25.81
CA ASP A 800 24.65 12.97 -25.94
C ASP A 800 25.04 12.84 -27.41
N SER A 801 25.40 13.96 -28.04
CA SER A 801 25.61 14.06 -29.48
C SER A 801 26.88 13.37 -29.97
N GLU A 802 27.77 12.94 -29.07
CA GLU A 802 29.04 12.27 -29.40
C GLU A 802 28.98 10.74 -29.35
N SER A 803 28.04 10.13 -28.60
CA SER A 803 27.93 8.67 -28.48
C SER A 803 26.94 8.04 -29.45
N GLY A 804 26.01 8.83 -30.00
CA GLY A 804 24.95 8.34 -30.89
C GLY A 804 24.02 7.30 -30.26
N ASP A 805 24.13 7.07 -28.94
CA ASP A 805 23.44 5.99 -28.26
C ASP A 805 22.18 6.49 -27.57
N ALA A 806 21.05 6.40 -28.27
CA ALA A 806 19.72 6.69 -27.75
C ALA A 806 19.20 5.61 -26.77
N GLY A 807 20.06 4.73 -26.26
CA GLY A 807 19.68 3.48 -25.58
C GLY A 807 19.72 3.45 -24.05
N MET A 808 20.57 4.25 -23.39
CA MET A 808 20.69 4.19 -21.91
C MET A 808 19.70 5.13 -21.22
N LEU A 809 18.88 4.56 -20.31
CA LEU A 809 17.96 5.34 -19.47
C LEU A 809 18.75 6.22 -18.50
N SER A 810 18.33 7.48 -18.32
CA SER A 810 18.91 8.34 -17.29
C SER A 810 18.72 7.71 -15.91
N HIS A 811 19.64 7.99 -14.98
CA HIS A 811 19.58 7.37 -13.65
C HIS A 811 18.25 7.68 -12.91
N PRO A 812 17.74 8.93 -12.88
CA PRO A 812 16.42 9.22 -12.34
C PRO A 812 15.28 8.47 -13.03
N MET A 813 15.35 8.26 -14.35
CA MET A 813 14.35 7.46 -15.08
C MET A 813 14.37 6.00 -14.62
N SER A 814 15.54 5.42 -14.41
CA SER A 814 15.70 4.08 -13.84
C SER A 814 15.14 3.97 -12.42
N VAL A 815 15.34 4.99 -11.58
CA VAL A 815 14.73 5.06 -10.24
C VAL A 815 13.20 5.10 -10.33
N ALA A 816 12.64 5.97 -11.19
CA ALA A 816 11.19 6.09 -11.38
C ALA A 816 10.57 4.77 -11.88
N LEU A 817 11.21 4.07 -12.82
CA LEU A 817 10.73 2.78 -13.32
C LEU A 817 10.78 1.68 -12.24
N ARG A 818 11.84 1.64 -11.43
CA ARG A 818 11.94 0.68 -10.31
C ARG A 818 10.85 0.93 -9.26
N LEU A 819 10.66 2.18 -8.84
CA LEU A 819 9.63 2.54 -7.87
C LEU A 819 8.21 2.36 -8.44
N SER A 820 7.99 2.65 -9.73
CA SER A 820 6.74 2.38 -10.44
C SER A 820 6.37 0.89 -10.38
N HIS A 821 7.35 0.01 -10.63
CA HIS A 821 7.14 -1.42 -10.50
C HIS A 821 6.95 -1.85 -9.03
N ASP A 822 7.64 -1.25 -8.06
CA ASP A 822 7.42 -1.53 -6.63
C ASP A 822 5.99 -1.18 -6.19
N LEU A 823 5.48 -0.03 -6.62
CA LEU A 823 4.10 0.40 -6.33
C LEU A 823 3.05 -0.56 -6.92
N CYS A 824 3.29 -1.05 -8.14
CA CYS A 824 2.44 -2.05 -8.77
C CYS A 824 2.48 -3.38 -8.01
N LEU A 825 3.68 -3.87 -7.68
CA LEU A 825 3.90 -5.14 -6.98
C LEU A 825 3.30 -5.17 -5.57
N TYR A 826 3.61 -4.18 -4.74
CA TYR A 826 3.28 -4.21 -3.31
C TYR A 826 1.91 -3.63 -2.98
N HIS A 827 1.38 -2.74 -3.83
CA HIS A 827 0.15 -1.98 -3.53
C HIS A 827 -0.87 -1.91 -4.67
N GLN A 828 -0.60 -2.53 -5.83
CA GLN A 828 -1.42 -2.37 -7.04
C GLN A 828 -1.77 -0.89 -7.30
N LEU A 829 -0.85 0.03 -7.03
CA LEU A 829 -1.03 1.45 -7.33
C LEU A 829 -0.48 1.72 -8.73
N ASP A 830 -1.21 2.51 -9.50
CA ASP A 830 -0.76 2.95 -10.82
C ASP A 830 0.13 4.19 -10.69
N SER A 831 1.02 4.36 -11.67
CA SER A 831 1.94 5.48 -11.73
C SER A 831 2.17 5.95 -13.16
N GLU A 832 2.08 7.26 -13.37
CA GLU A 832 2.45 7.91 -14.62
C GLU A 832 3.89 8.40 -14.53
N ILE A 833 4.67 8.28 -15.60
CA ILE A 833 6.01 8.90 -15.68
C ILE A 833 5.96 10.00 -16.74
N MET A 834 6.52 11.16 -16.41
CA MET A 834 6.67 12.29 -17.33
C MET A 834 8.03 12.95 -17.21
N VAL A 835 8.45 13.61 -18.29
CA VAL A 835 9.70 14.39 -18.31
C VAL A 835 9.43 15.87 -18.00
N ASN A 836 10.44 16.57 -17.51
CA ASN A 836 10.38 17.97 -17.11
C ASN A 836 9.73 18.89 -18.15
N SER A 837 10.06 18.75 -19.44
CA SER A 837 9.52 19.60 -20.50
C SER A 837 8.00 19.52 -20.68
N GLU A 838 7.35 18.51 -20.10
CA GLU A 838 5.90 18.31 -20.17
C GLU A 838 5.14 18.97 -19.02
N VAL A 839 5.85 19.37 -17.96
CA VAL A 839 5.23 19.91 -16.73
C VAL A 839 4.38 21.13 -17.06
N ASP A 840 4.90 22.11 -17.81
CA ASP A 840 4.15 23.32 -18.22
C ASP A 840 2.83 22.98 -18.93
N VAL A 841 2.86 21.98 -19.82
CA VAL A 841 1.67 21.54 -20.57
C VAL A 841 0.68 20.87 -19.63
N ALA A 842 1.15 19.97 -18.75
CA ALA A 842 0.34 19.27 -17.76
C ALA A 842 -0.33 20.25 -16.77
N LEU A 843 0.40 21.28 -16.31
CA LEU A 843 -0.12 22.35 -15.46
C LEU A 843 -1.20 23.17 -16.18
N SER A 844 -1.07 23.39 -17.49
CA SER A 844 -2.05 24.15 -18.29
C SER A 844 -3.31 23.36 -18.66
N LYS A 845 -3.25 22.01 -18.65
CA LYS A 845 -4.34 21.09 -19.03
C LYS A 845 -4.52 19.96 -18.01
N PRO A 846 -4.77 20.27 -16.72
CA PRO A 846 -4.69 19.31 -15.61
C PRO A 846 -5.77 18.22 -15.65
N ASN A 847 -6.82 18.40 -16.46
CA ASN A 847 -7.95 17.47 -16.52
C ASN A 847 -7.86 16.46 -17.67
N SER A 848 -6.93 16.63 -18.62
CA SER A 848 -6.86 15.78 -19.82
C SER A 848 -5.44 15.34 -20.19
N ALA A 849 -4.41 16.13 -19.87
CA ALA A 849 -3.05 15.82 -20.28
C ALA A 849 -2.37 14.78 -19.37
N SER A 850 -2.55 14.89 -18.06
CA SER A 850 -1.81 14.13 -17.04
C SER A 850 -2.57 14.11 -15.72
N ALA A 851 -2.26 13.14 -14.84
CA ALA A 851 -2.71 13.15 -13.46
C ALA A 851 -2.00 14.21 -12.58
N LEU A 852 -0.98 14.93 -13.08
CA LEU A 852 -0.14 15.85 -12.31
C LEU A 852 -0.92 16.86 -11.46
N GLY A 853 -1.98 17.47 -12.00
CA GLY A 853 -2.76 18.48 -11.27
C GLY A 853 -3.66 17.91 -10.16
N ARG A 854 -3.77 16.58 -10.05
CA ARG A 854 -4.76 15.88 -9.23
C ARG A 854 -4.12 14.88 -8.26
N GLY A 855 -3.09 14.16 -8.70
CA GLY A 855 -2.47 13.08 -7.97
C GLY A 855 -1.33 13.50 -7.05
N ASN A 856 -0.87 12.54 -6.28
CA ASN A 856 0.39 12.67 -5.56
C ASN A 856 1.56 12.64 -6.56
N VAL A 857 2.61 13.40 -6.27
CA VAL A 857 3.73 13.62 -7.19
C VAL A 857 5.05 13.20 -6.56
N VAL A 858 5.94 12.59 -7.33
CA VAL A 858 7.30 12.25 -6.92
C VAL A 858 8.28 12.86 -7.92
N ILE A 859 9.09 13.81 -7.45
CA ILE A 859 10.12 14.45 -8.25
C ILE A 859 11.43 13.70 -8.04
N VAL A 860 12.01 13.17 -9.11
CA VAL A 860 13.17 12.28 -9.02
C VAL A 860 14.41 12.97 -9.57
N GLY A 861 15.37 13.25 -8.70
CA GLY A 861 16.66 13.85 -9.02
C GLY A 861 16.65 15.39 -8.97
N ASN A 862 17.86 15.96 -8.82
CA ASN A 862 18.05 17.39 -8.62
C ASN A 862 17.59 18.22 -9.84
N GLU A 863 17.88 17.75 -11.05
CA GLU A 863 17.47 18.43 -12.29
C GLU A 863 15.95 18.49 -12.45
N ALA A 864 15.23 17.44 -12.05
CA ALA A 864 13.77 17.42 -12.06
C ALA A 864 13.19 18.49 -11.11
N ALA A 865 13.76 18.56 -9.90
CA ALA A 865 13.38 19.55 -8.91
C ALA A 865 13.68 20.99 -9.36
N SER A 866 14.86 21.25 -9.93
CA SER A 866 15.19 22.57 -10.49
C SER A 866 14.27 22.95 -11.65
N GLY A 867 13.95 22.01 -12.54
CA GLY A 867 13.01 22.23 -13.64
C GLY A 867 11.61 22.60 -13.14
N LEU A 868 11.10 21.88 -12.14
CA LEU A 868 9.83 22.20 -11.49
C LEU A 868 9.85 23.58 -10.81
N GLN A 869 10.95 23.93 -10.12
CA GLN A 869 11.10 25.24 -9.49
C GLN A 869 10.98 26.37 -10.51
N ILE A 870 11.63 26.24 -11.66
CA ILE A 870 11.56 27.22 -12.76
C ILE A 870 10.13 27.31 -13.31
N ALA A 871 9.48 26.16 -13.57
CA ALA A 871 8.11 26.11 -14.07
C ALA A 871 7.14 26.83 -13.12
N LEU A 872 7.27 26.60 -11.80
CA LEU A 872 6.42 27.21 -10.78
C LEU A 872 6.69 28.72 -10.62
N GLN A 873 7.95 29.17 -10.68
CA GLN A 873 8.32 30.60 -10.60
C GLN A 873 7.85 31.42 -11.80
N SER A 874 7.58 30.79 -12.94
CA SER A 874 7.09 31.47 -14.15
C SER A 874 5.65 32.01 -14.06
N GLY A 875 4.97 31.82 -12.91
CA GLY A 875 3.67 32.44 -12.61
C GLY A 875 2.47 31.79 -13.29
N LYS A 876 2.62 30.56 -13.82
CA LYS A 876 1.56 29.80 -14.52
C LYS A 876 0.69 28.93 -13.60
N ALA A 877 1.00 28.86 -12.30
CA ALA A 877 0.21 28.17 -11.28
C ALA A 877 0.01 29.09 -10.07
N ASN A 878 -1.19 29.09 -9.46
CA ASN A 878 -1.46 29.72 -8.17
C ASN A 878 -0.79 28.90 -7.05
N PHE A 879 0.54 28.87 -7.06
CA PHE A 879 1.34 28.20 -6.06
C PHE A 879 1.71 29.22 -4.98
N VAL A 880 1.02 29.17 -3.85
CA VAL A 880 1.50 29.86 -2.66
C VAL A 880 2.54 28.94 -2.03
N ILE A 881 3.81 29.26 -2.25
CA ILE A 881 4.91 28.58 -1.55
C ILE A 881 4.93 29.12 -0.13
N GLU A 882 4.02 28.65 0.72
CA GLU A 882 4.23 28.78 2.15
C GLU A 882 5.48 27.94 2.46
N ASN A 883 6.62 28.63 2.54
CA ASN A 883 7.95 28.13 2.90
C ASN A 883 8.79 27.42 1.81
N SER A 884 8.99 28.13 0.68
CA SER A 884 10.00 27.96 -0.39
C SER A 884 11.27 27.16 -0.09
N PHE A 885 11.24 25.84 -0.23
CA PHE A 885 12.44 25.11 -0.64
C PHE A 885 12.06 23.99 -1.58
N ILE A 886 12.79 23.88 -2.69
CA ILE A 886 12.68 22.76 -3.65
C ILE A 886 14.01 21.99 -3.71
N GLY A 887 15.04 22.48 -3.02
CA GLY A 887 16.36 21.85 -2.96
C GLY A 887 16.95 21.83 -1.56
N VAL A 888 17.87 20.88 -1.36
CA VAL A 888 18.58 20.64 -0.11
C VAL A 888 19.36 21.89 0.36
N GLU A 889 19.92 22.67 -0.56
CA GLU A 889 20.65 23.91 -0.24
C GLU A 889 19.73 25.01 0.28
N GLU A 890 18.53 25.15 -0.29
CA GLU A 890 17.53 26.14 0.15
C GLU A 890 16.94 25.74 1.51
N PHE A 891 16.68 24.43 1.70
CA PHE A 891 16.32 23.86 2.99
C PHE A 891 17.39 24.17 4.05
N ALA A 892 18.65 23.84 3.75
CA ALA A 892 19.77 24.17 4.62
C ALA A 892 19.77 25.67 4.93
N ALA A 893 19.81 26.54 3.92
CA ALA A 893 19.83 28.00 4.10
C ALA A 893 18.68 28.53 4.99
N LYS A 894 17.47 27.95 4.88
CA LYS A 894 16.32 28.33 5.73
C LYS A 894 16.47 27.88 7.18
N VAL A 895 16.98 26.68 7.41
CA VAL A 895 17.33 26.23 8.76
C VAL A 895 18.40 27.15 9.36
N HIS A 896 19.38 27.61 8.57
CA HIS A 896 20.43 28.53 9.00
C HIS A 896 19.88 29.95 9.32
N ALA A 897 18.96 30.47 8.49
CA ALA A 897 18.38 31.81 8.65
C ALA A 897 17.57 31.98 9.96
N ASN A 898 17.05 30.89 10.53
CA ASN A 898 16.28 30.90 11.76
C ASN A 898 17.11 31.10 13.05
N LYS A 899 18.43 31.35 12.98
CA LYS A 899 19.35 31.85 14.05
C LYS A 899 19.28 31.20 15.44
N ILE A 900 18.61 30.06 15.62
CA ILE A 900 18.32 29.49 16.94
C ILE A 900 19.31 28.38 17.33
N ASN A 901 20.19 27.90 16.44
CA ASN A 901 21.11 26.81 16.79
C ASN A 901 22.50 26.93 16.12
N PRO A 902 23.61 27.03 16.88
CA PRO A 902 24.97 27.14 16.35
C PRO A 902 25.58 25.84 15.81
N ASN A 903 24.86 24.70 15.89
CA ASN A 903 25.35 23.39 15.42
C ASN A 903 24.47 22.83 14.29
N GLU A 904 24.67 23.36 13.09
CA GLU A 904 23.88 23.14 11.86
C GLU A 904 24.25 21.81 11.15
N PRO A 905 23.31 21.08 10.50
CA PRO A 905 23.64 19.93 9.67
C PRO A 905 24.48 20.36 8.47
N ARG A 906 25.77 20.03 8.49
CA ARG A 906 26.65 20.23 7.33
C ARG A 906 26.36 19.15 6.30
N LEU A 907 25.81 19.56 5.15
CA LEU A 907 25.66 18.67 4.01
C LEU A 907 27.03 18.15 3.58
N GLN A 908 27.10 16.84 3.36
CA GLN A 908 28.27 16.15 2.84
C GLN A 908 27.93 15.60 1.45
N PRO A 909 28.93 15.37 0.57
CA PRO A 909 28.68 14.67 -0.69
C PRO A 909 28.03 13.29 -0.45
N ARG A 910 27.29 12.79 -1.45
CA ARG A 910 26.71 11.42 -1.48
C ARG A 910 25.60 11.14 -0.48
N GLN A 911 24.99 12.17 0.08
CA GLN A 911 23.83 12.02 0.96
C GLN A 911 22.55 11.87 0.13
N GLY A 912 21.67 10.98 0.57
CA GLY A 912 20.31 10.82 0.05
C GLY A 912 19.33 11.69 0.80
N VAL A 913 18.38 12.31 0.10
CA VAL A 913 17.45 13.27 0.69
C VAL A 913 16.02 13.01 0.22
N LEU A 914 15.09 12.95 1.18
CA LEU A 914 13.67 12.90 0.90
C LEU A 914 12.93 13.99 1.68
N PHE A 915 12.08 14.74 1.00
CA PHE A 915 11.19 15.73 1.60
C PHE A 915 9.76 15.50 1.13
N LEU A 916 8.82 15.33 2.07
CA LEU A 916 7.40 15.45 1.82
C LEU A 916 7.03 16.94 1.76
N HIS A 917 6.24 17.34 0.77
CA HIS A 917 5.82 18.71 0.53
C HIS A 917 4.31 18.78 0.25
N PRO A 918 3.67 19.94 0.51
CA PRO A 918 2.32 20.18 0.02
C PRO A 918 2.31 20.17 -1.51
N HIS A 919 1.26 19.64 -2.12
CA HIS A 919 1.14 19.66 -3.56
C HIS A 919 0.82 21.07 -4.09
N PRO A 920 1.48 21.54 -5.16
CA PRO A 920 1.44 22.94 -5.56
C PRO A 920 0.09 23.45 -6.08
N MET A 921 -0.78 22.55 -6.52
CA MET A 921 -2.07 22.89 -7.15
C MET A 921 -3.29 22.27 -6.47
N ASN A 922 -3.06 21.30 -5.58
CA ASN A 922 -4.14 20.48 -5.05
C ASN A 922 -3.94 20.37 -3.54
N PRO A 923 -4.78 21.04 -2.73
CA PRO A 923 -4.63 21.05 -1.27
C PRO A 923 -4.88 19.68 -0.62
N PHE A 924 -5.28 18.67 -1.40
CA PHE A 924 -5.51 17.30 -0.95
C PHE A 924 -4.46 16.31 -1.46
N ALA A 925 -3.53 16.73 -2.32
CA ALA A 925 -2.42 15.90 -2.78
C ALA A 925 -1.12 16.28 -2.07
N LYS A 926 -0.11 15.43 -2.22
CA LYS A 926 1.22 15.59 -1.62
C LYS A 926 2.29 15.43 -2.70
N MET A 927 3.47 15.96 -2.44
CA MET A 927 4.63 15.83 -3.31
C MET A 927 5.80 15.27 -2.50
N ILE A 928 6.59 14.37 -3.08
CA ILE A 928 7.91 13.99 -2.54
C ILE A 928 9.00 14.51 -3.47
N LEU A 929 10.04 15.10 -2.88
CA LEU A 929 11.30 15.38 -3.55
C LEU A 929 12.29 14.27 -3.19
N LEU A 930 12.77 13.53 -4.18
CA LEU A 930 13.79 12.48 -4.04
C LEU A 930 15.10 13.01 -4.66
N GLN A 931 16.04 13.41 -3.81
CA GLN A 931 17.24 14.18 -4.22
C GLN A 931 18.53 13.59 -3.64
N SER A 932 19.66 14.11 -4.11
CA SER A 932 21.00 13.75 -3.63
C SER A 932 21.90 14.97 -3.50
N THR A 933 22.92 14.91 -2.66
CA THR A 933 23.95 15.97 -2.56
C THR A 933 25.14 15.75 -3.51
N ASP A 934 25.09 14.69 -4.33
CA ASP A 934 26.09 14.37 -5.35
C ASP A 934 25.47 14.24 -6.75
N SER A 935 26.30 14.44 -7.77
CA SER A 935 25.96 14.19 -9.18
C SER A 935 26.18 12.74 -9.63
N SER A 936 26.84 11.91 -8.82
CA SER A 936 27.13 10.51 -9.16
C SER A 936 25.93 9.56 -8.98
N GLY A 937 24.87 10.01 -8.33
CA GLY A 937 23.64 9.25 -8.09
C GLY A 937 23.70 8.32 -6.88
N ILE A 938 24.81 8.28 -6.13
CA ILE A 938 24.94 7.42 -4.95
C ILE A 938 23.91 7.79 -3.89
N GLY A 939 23.77 9.09 -3.59
CA GLY A 939 22.74 9.57 -2.66
C GLY A 939 21.33 9.25 -3.14
N LEU A 940 21.10 9.24 -4.46
CA LEU A 940 19.79 8.94 -5.04
C LEU A 940 19.39 7.47 -4.84
N GLU A 941 20.34 6.53 -4.98
CA GLU A 941 20.11 5.11 -4.65
C GLU A 941 19.75 4.92 -3.16
N ARG A 942 20.41 5.66 -2.26
CA ARG A 942 20.06 5.65 -0.82
C ARG A 942 18.65 6.18 -0.58
N ALA A 943 18.34 7.32 -1.19
CA ALA A 943 17.04 7.96 -1.05
C ALA A 943 15.90 7.05 -1.56
N MET A 944 16.06 6.41 -2.73
CA MET A 944 15.00 5.55 -3.28
C MET A 944 14.69 4.33 -2.40
N ARG A 945 15.67 3.78 -1.66
CA ARG A 945 15.43 2.63 -0.77
C ARG A 945 14.48 2.97 0.39
N LEU A 946 14.46 4.23 0.81
CA LEU A 946 13.60 4.76 1.86
C LEU A 946 12.23 5.20 1.36
N PHE A 947 11.98 5.15 0.04
CA PHE A 947 10.63 5.37 -0.47
C PHE A 947 9.68 4.30 0.12
N PRO A 948 8.54 4.68 0.71
CA PRO A 948 7.82 3.85 1.68
C PRO A 948 6.95 2.75 1.06
N VAL A 949 7.52 1.86 0.23
CA VAL A 949 6.81 0.77 -0.49
C VAL A 949 6.46 -0.46 0.35
N ARG A 950 6.81 -0.50 1.64
CA ARG A 950 6.48 -1.61 2.55
C ARG A 950 5.91 -1.07 3.86
N THR A 951 5.07 -1.88 4.50
CA THR A 951 4.59 -1.63 5.86
C THR A 951 5.74 -1.58 6.87
N GLY A 952 5.60 -0.73 7.90
CA GLY A 952 6.54 -0.66 9.02
C GLY A 952 7.86 0.06 8.73
N LEU A 953 7.96 0.86 7.66
CA LEU A 953 9.12 1.72 7.39
C LEU A 953 9.02 3.02 8.20
N PRO A 954 9.94 3.28 9.16
CA PRO A 954 9.88 4.45 10.02
C PRO A 954 10.45 5.71 9.35
N VAL A 955 9.80 6.19 8.29
CA VAL A 955 10.26 7.37 7.52
C VAL A 955 9.36 8.59 7.82
N PRO A 956 9.89 9.63 8.50
CA PRO A 956 9.13 10.82 8.85
C PRO A 956 8.95 11.76 7.63
N ASP A 957 8.40 12.96 7.81
CA ASP A 957 8.12 13.86 6.67
C ASP A 957 9.37 14.26 5.88
N TRP A 958 10.54 14.32 6.53
CA TRP A 958 11.81 14.56 5.86
C TRP A 958 12.96 13.81 6.51
N ILE A 959 13.94 13.42 5.69
CA ILE A 959 15.08 12.62 6.12
C ILE A 959 16.29 12.86 5.22
N ILE A 960 17.49 12.92 5.83
CA ILE A 960 18.79 13.01 5.17
C ILE A 960 19.65 11.85 5.64
N VAL A 961 20.15 11.02 4.72
CA VAL A 961 20.92 9.80 5.04
C VAL A 961 22.33 9.87 4.46
N GLY A 962 23.30 9.47 5.28
CA GLY A 962 24.74 9.51 5.02
C GLY A 962 25.31 8.29 4.30
N GLU A 963 26.64 8.15 4.35
CA GLU A 963 27.42 7.14 3.59
C GLU A 963 27.81 5.88 4.39
N GLU A 964 27.57 5.83 5.71
CA GLU A 964 28.03 4.72 6.57
C GLU A 964 27.15 3.46 6.51
N ASP A 965 26.78 3.04 5.30
CA ASP A 965 25.92 1.95 4.82
C ASP A 965 25.73 0.66 5.68
N GLY A 966 26.63 0.38 6.63
CA GLY A 966 26.53 -0.70 7.61
C GLY A 966 25.97 -0.35 9.00
N ARG A 967 25.43 0.85 9.27
CA ARG A 967 24.85 1.20 10.60
C ARG A 967 23.31 1.25 10.64
N GLY A 968 22.64 0.90 9.56
CA GLY A 968 21.17 0.94 9.49
C GLY A 968 20.66 2.35 9.73
N GLU A 969 19.68 2.54 10.61
CA GLU A 969 19.10 3.84 10.96
C GLU A 969 20.14 4.80 11.57
N GLY A 970 21.25 4.28 12.12
CA GLY A 970 22.39 5.10 12.56
C GLY A 970 23.07 5.90 11.43
N ASN A 971 22.71 5.65 10.18
CA ASN A 971 23.17 6.41 9.00
C ASN A 971 22.41 7.72 8.77
N VAL A 972 21.32 7.93 9.50
CA VAL A 972 20.52 9.14 9.35
C VAL A 972 21.28 10.33 9.96
N ILE A 973 21.46 11.38 9.16
CA ILE A 973 22.17 12.60 9.53
C ILE A 973 21.21 13.62 10.14
N ALA A 974 20.01 13.70 9.60
CA ALA A 974 18.94 14.54 10.12
C ALA A 974 17.58 14.00 9.68
N ALA A 975 16.57 14.13 10.54
CA ALA A 975 15.20 13.71 10.24
C ALA A 975 14.19 14.47 11.10
N GLY A 976 12.94 14.56 10.62
CA GLY A 976 11.89 15.20 11.38
C GLY A 976 10.56 15.29 10.67
N LEU A 977 9.61 15.91 11.38
CA LEU A 977 8.26 16.16 10.89
C LEU A 977 8.08 17.65 10.61
N TRP A 978 7.07 17.98 9.80
CA TRP A 978 6.62 19.35 9.65
C TRP A 978 5.64 19.75 10.75
N ASP A 979 5.46 21.06 10.96
CA ASP A 979 4.32 21.55 11.73
C ASP A 979 3.04 21.55 10.86
N SER A 980 1.93 22.01 11.43
CA SER A 980 0.62 21.93 10.79
C SER A 980 0.44 22.92 9.62
N GLU A 981 1.45 23.76 9.41
CA GLU A 981 1.59 24.80 8.39
C GLU A 981 2.81 24.53 7.49
N TRP A 982 3.32 23.29 7.50
CA TRP A 982 4.46 22.86 6.68
C TRP A 982 5.79 23.61 6.96
N ASN A 983 5.97 24.15 8.17
CA ASN A 983 7.25 24.69 8.63
C ASN A 983 8.06 23.65 9.41
N TRP A 984 9.32 24.04 9.70
CA TRP A 984 10.21 23.30 10.58
C TRP A 984 9.61 23.11 11.99
N ASN A 985 9.30 21.86 12.36
CA ASN A 985 8.84 21.51 13.69
C ASN A 985 10.02 21.21 14.61
N ARG A 986 10.49 22.23 15.33
CA ARG A 986 11.63 22.09 16.27
C ARG A 986 11.41 20.99 17.32
N ALA A 987 10.17 20.74 17.75
CA ALA A 987 9.87 19.77 18.79
C ALA A 987 9.95 18.31 18.29
N MET A 988 9.93 18.11 16.97
CA MET A 988 9.92 16.80 16.30
C MET A 988 10.97 16.75 15.18
N SER A 989 12.14 17.34 15.40
CA SER A 989 13.26 17.35 14.47
C SER A 989 14.59 17.07 15.17
N TRP A 990 15.45 16.28 14.53
CA TRP A 990 16.77 15.89 15.02
C TRP A 990 17.82 16.08 13.93
N SER A 991 19.06 16.34 14.35
CA SER A 991 20.26 16.39 13.49
C SER A 991 21.46 15.94 14.29
N SER A 992 22.37 15.18 13.67
CA SER A 992 23.58 14.64 14.28
C SER A 992 24.58 15.69 14.79
N THR A 993 24.33 16.96 14.45
CA THR A 993 25.12 18.11 14.88
C THR A 993 24.57 18.78 16.15
N ILE A 994 23.30 18.55 16.49
CA ILE A 994 22.65 19.09 17.69
C ILE A 994 23.03 18.22 18.89
#